data_AF-A0AAD3CJW2-F1
#
_entry.id   AF-A0AAD3CJW2-F1
#
_cell.length_a   1.000
_cell.length_b   1.000
_cell.length_c   1.000
_cell.angle_alpha   90.00
_cell.angle_beta   90.00
_cell.angle_gamma   90.00
#
_symmetry.space_group_name_H-M   'P 1'
#
loop_
_entity.id
_entity.type
_entity.pdbx_description
1 polymer ?
#
loop_
_entity_poly.entity_id
_entity_poly.type
_entity_poly.pdbx_seq_one_letter_code
_entity_poly.pdbx_strand_id
1 'polypeptide(L)'
;MQKKQNDSSNTCSKVFFMIGCQRSGSNWMRTMLSGREDLIAPHPPHIMRDFMPILGKYGDLDSTDNLKVLVDHVCAFVERNQVQWIDLHERPVNFNRVAITKSVVTTIDCLRFKQRFQNEKDKSKKPDQHDKYGIGDEYYLLSLFDEIMNTMARVNGKRIWMCKSMGMSQFHDMLLTFYGKERLRYIYLVRDPRDVCLSFQKTPVGDCHPYNIAKKWARLQNYAAEILARDPELVHTVHYEDALEDSDAEVAKIIEYMGARETCKSMRRGSVCAFKDEQEITETAKCNRESLRASTLSYQFQNLTKGKEFAKTQFKKWAREMNEEDLRLVESVVYDEMIRLGYDPHLVKTIQDRVVFTDELIEKYEDMNKDLIQKMYADLTVENPADLERRTIQASVLKVSCDELYDQSFMLNFSPEDRDELYDTDDLTDDDSNKEGGFITNDFDFSSWPQNASLVGYLSNEEVDERFEIHPNQTIKVGKHKSISFAAASQGGYYPCNRTKANQDAFSSCIVKDPSSASKSNNNFGAFFSVFDGHGGKGTECSLDTSHHVTTNVISTLEECIETTMHKKAYDLSSSVHVRSMDLTSHSIDRSMRSNLNTSFHRSMHIDFDELVRDEAKHDNNTLATARSSLRSSIVSSGQGEIPKISNLTLIHGKSMKEMIANQIPFILADSFTYANQKLLEDPRGIAESAGTTATSLLVTSKHFHIANVGDSRCLLITKSKGKVEVDQITAEHGTDLPSEVERINAMGGVVMTSDQYDLGCATNKTASNEAKRVWSKDGKYPGTAFTRSIGDGNAKDLGVTAEPECLSIPITQKDTMFVLGTDGIFDFISNDEVADIVLECNEDLEKACRSLVGMAYSRWTVNEERTDDITVIVGHVHNSKKEFFHKLKQILPKRM
;
A
#
# COMPACT_ATOMS: atom_id res chain seq x y z
N MET A 1 5.29 -25.64 -24.65
CA MET A 1 4.23 -25.96 -23.66
C MET A 1 4.90 -26.51 -22.40
N GLN A 2 5.12 -25.65 -21.41
CA GLN A 2 5.18 -25.96 -19.97
C GLN A 2 5.35 -24.60 -19.28
N LYS A 3 4.21 -23.94 -19.03
CA LYS A 3 4.15 -22.84 -18.07
C LYS A 3 4.53 -23.43 -16.72
N LYS A 4 5.69 -23.05 -16.17
CA LYS A 4 5.86 -23.05 -14.72
C LYS A 4 4.80 -22.09 -14.19
N GLN A 5 3.76 -22.63 -13.57
CA GLN A 5 2.91 -21.84 -12.68
C GLN A 5 3.85 -21.37 -11.57
N ASN A 6 4.23 -20.09 -11.62
CA ASN A 6 4.60 -19.37 -10.40
C ASN A 6 3.36 -19.47 -9.50
N ASP A 7 3.50 -20.16 -8.36
CA ASP A 7 2.51 -20.15 -7.30
C ASP A 7 2.48 -18.73 -6.70
N SER A 8 1.75 -17.84 -7.38
CA SER A 8 1.45 -16.46 -7.01
C SER A 8 0.40 -16.40 -5.89
N SER A 9 0.66 -17.08 -4.77
CA SER A 9 -0.17 -16.95 -3.56
C SER A 9 0.70 -16.78 -2.32
N ASN A 10 1.47 -15.69 -2.31
CA ASN A 10 2.12 -15.18 -1.11
C ASN A 10 1.11 -14.41 -0.23
N THR A 11 -0.09 -14.97 -0.04
CA THR A 11 -0.98 -14.54 1.05
C THR A 11 -0.22 -14.71 2.35
N CYS A 12 -0.05 -13.63 3.10
CA CYS A 12 0.74 -13.60 4.32
C CYS A 12 0.37 -14.80 5.23
N SER A 13 1.33 -15.66 5.50
CA SER A 13 1.07 -16.94 6.17
C SER A 13 0.57 -16.72 7.60
N LYS A 14 -0.53 -17.39 7.97
CA LYS A 14 -1.10 -17.36 9.33
C LYS A 14 -0.11 -17.93 10.34
N VAL A 15 -0.13 -17.40 11.55
CA VAL A 15 0.69 -17.85 12.68
C VAL A 15 -0.22 -18.37 13.79
N PHE A 16 0.15 -19.51 14.40
CA PHE A 16 -0.71 -20.19 15.37
C PHE A 16 -0.07 -20.23 16.76
N PHE A 17 -0.82 -19.88 17.78
CA PHE A 17 -0.39 -19.96 19.18
C PHE A 17 -1.30 -20.91 19.98
N MET A 18 -0.71 -21.89 20.65
CA MET A 18 -1.45 -22.72 21.61
C MET A 18 -1.52 -22.02 22.97
N ILE A 19 -2.73 -21.86 23.52
CA ILE A 19 -3.01 -21.15 24.78
C ILE A 19 -3.93 -21.95 25.71
N GLY A 20 -4.15 -21.47 26.94
CA GLY A 20 -5.08 -22.07 27.90
C GLY A 20 -4.42 -22.84 29.03
N CYS A 21 -3.86 -24.02 28.79
CA CYS A 21 -3.25 -24.80 29.89
C CYS A 21 -2.11 -25.71 29.47
N GLN A 22 -1.09 -25.77 30.32
CA GLN A 22 -0.02 -26.75 30.21
C GLN A 22 -0.52 -28.12 30.69
N ARG A 23 0.10 -29.19 30.19
CA ARG A 23 -0.24 -30.60 30.53
C ARG A 23 -1.63 -31.05 30.06
N SER A 24 -2.16 -30.41 29.03
CA SER A 24 -3.46 -30.75 28.43
C SER A 24 -3.32 -31.39 27.06
N GLY A 25 -2.36 -32.32 26.94
CA GLY A 25 -2.05 -32.94 25.64
C GLY A 25 -1.39 -32.00 24.62
N SER A 26 -1.00 -30.77 25.01
CA SER A 26 -0.46 -29.75 24.09
C SER A 26 0.73 -30.22 23.25
N ASN A 27 1.64 -31.02 23.83
CA ASN A 27 2.78 -31.55 23.07
C ASN A 27 2.37 -32.67 22.11
N TRP A 28 1.40 -33.49 22.51
CA TRP A 28 0.87 -34.58 21.70
C TRP A 28 0.10 -34.02 20.51
N MET A 29 -0.78 -33.04 20.74
CA MET A 29 -1.49 -32.31 19.69
C MET A 29 -0.53 -31.59 18.74
N ARG A 30 0.50 -30.92 19.27
CA ARG A 30 1.57 -30.32 18.46
C ARG A 30 2.21 -31.35 17.51
N THR A 31 2.60 -32.52 18.03
CA THR A 31 3.24 -33.56 17.22
C THR A 31 2.32 -34.16 16.15
N MET A 32 1.01 -34.22 16.41
CA MET A 32 0.02 -34.64 15.43
C MET A 32 -0.12 -33.61 14.31
N LEU A 33 -0.27 -32.33 14.67
CA LEU A 33 -0.41 -31.24 13.69
C LEU A 33 0.86 -31.03 12.87
N SER A 34 2.06 -31.23 13.44
CA SER A 34 3.34 -31.21 12.70
C SER A 34 3.42 -32.25 11.57
N GLY A 35 2.51 -33.22 11.49
CA GLY A 35 2.39 -34.12 10.35
C GLY A 35 1.93 -33.43 9.05
N ARG A 36 1.42 -32.19 9.12
CA ARG A 36 0.98 -31.43 7.95
C ARG A 36 2.18 -31.01 7.08
N GLU A 37 2.06 -31.16 5.76
CA GLU A 37 3.18 -30.94 4.82
C GLU A 37 3.71 -29.50 4.79
N ASP A 38 2.91 -28.52 5.18
CA ASP A 38 3.20 -27.08 5.15
C ASP A 38 3.32 -26.42 6.54
N LEU A 39 3.14 -27.19 7.63
CA LEU A 39 3.26 -26.72 9.02
C LEU A 39 4.57 -27.17 9.68
N ILE A 40 5.19 -26.29 10.45
CA ILE A 40 6.17 -26.65 11.49
C ILE A 40 5.65 -26.22 12.86
N ALA A 41 5.91 -27.02 13.89
CA ALA A 41 5.62 -26.61 15.26
C ALA A 41 6.76 -27.06 16.16
N PRO A 42 7.86 -26.31 16.27
CA PRO A 42 9.06 -26.77 16.97
C PRO A 42 8.86 -26.86 18.50
N HIS A 43 9.75 -27.57 19.19
CA HIS A 43 9.73 -27.64 20.65
C HIS A 43 10.02 -26.25 21.25
N PRO A 44 9.21 -25.72 22.18
CA PRO A 44 9.31 -24.32 22.56
C PRO A 44 10.60 -24.02 23.36
N PRO A 45 11.37 -22.98 22.98
CA PRO A 45 12.48 -22.46 23.78
C PRO A 45 12.00 -21.52 24.89
N HIS A 46 10.79 -20.95 24.76
CA HIS A 46 10.21 -19.98 25.70
C HIS A 46 10.90 -18.60 25.76
N ILE A 47 11.39 -18.10 24.62
CA ILE A 47 12.07 -16.81 24.46
C ILE A 47 11.40 -15.67 25.23
N MET A 48 10.11 -15.38 24.95
CA MET A 48 9.41 -14.25 25.60
C MET A 48 9.29 -14.39 27.13
N ARG A 49 9.29 -15.61 27.67
CA ARG A 49 9.24 -15.83 29.13
C ARG A 49 10.58 -15.47 29.78
N ASP A 50 11.68 -15.84 29.12
CA ASP A 50 13.02 -15.80 29.71
C ASP A 50 13.75 -14.49 29.42
N PHE A 51 13.52 -13.86 28.26
CA PHE A 51 14.19 -12.62 27.86
C PHE A 51 13.44 -11.35 28.25
N MET A 52 12.09 -11.37 28.29
CA MET A 52 11.30 -10.18 28.65
C MET A 52 11.70 -9.58 30.01
N PRO A 53 11.94 -10.36 31.09
CA PRO A 53 12.32 -9.79 32.39
C PRO A 53 13.73 -9.18 32.44
N ILE A 54 14.59 -9.49 31.46
CA ILE A 54 15.98 -9.01 31.40
C ILE A 54 16.21 -8.05 30.22
N LEU A 55 15.17 -7.73 29.46
CA LEU A 55 15.28 -6.98 28.20
C LEU A 55 15.92 -5.60 28.41
N GLY A 56 15.49 -4.86 29.45
CA GLY A 56 16.06 -3.56 29.79
C GLY A 56 17.52 -3.58 30.24
N LYS A 57 18.14 -4.76 30.43
CA LYS A 57 19.57 -4.86 30.75
C LYS A 57 20.47 -4.73 29.51
N TYR A 58 19.92 -4.89 28.31
CA TYR A 58 20.68 -4.76 27.06
C TYR A 58 20.90 -3.30 26.65
N GLY A 59 20.29 -2.33 27.36
CA GLY A 59 20.38 -0.92 27.04
C GLY A 59 19.42 -0.54 25.90
N ASP A 60 19.74 0.56 25.22
CA ASP A 60 18.94 1.09 24.11
C ASP A 60 19.03 0.16 22.89
N LEU A 61 17.91 -0.48 22.51
CA LEU A 61 17.86 -1.42 21.39
C LEU A 61 17.79 -0.74 20.02
N ASP A 62 17.63 0.59 19.97
CA ASP A 62 17.82 1.37 18.74
C ASP A 62 19.31 1.40 18.34
N SER A 63 20.21 1.16 19.30
CA SER A 63 21.63 0.92 19.01
C SER A 63 21.84 -0.46 18.41
N THR A 64 22.36 -0.50 17.18
CA THR A 64 22.68 -1.73 16.45
C THR A 64 23.60 -2.65 17.26
N ASP A 65 24.50 -2.12 18.09
CA ASP A 65 25.42 -2.93 18.90
C ASP A 65 24.72 -3.63 20.06
N ASN A 66 23.81 -2.95 20.76
CA ASN A 66 23.01 -3.57 21.82
C ASN A 66 22.05 -4.62 21.24
N LEU A 67 21.45 -4.33 20.08
CA LEU A 67 20.60 -5.28 19.36
C LEU A 67 21.36 -6.54 18.94
N LYS A 68 22.61 -6.41 18.47
CA LYS A 68 23.47 -7.57 18.14
C LYS A 68 23.66 -8.51 19.33
N VAL A 69 23.88 -7.95 20.53
CA VAL A 69 24.05 -8.76 21.76
C VAL A 69 22.76 -9.50 22.09
N LEU A 70 21.60 -8.83 22.01
CA LEU A 70 20.30 -9.47 22.21
C LEU A 70 20.06 -10.60 21.19
N VAL A 71 20.31 -10.34 19.90
CA VAL A 71 20.17 -11.33 18.82
C VAL A 71 21.06 -12.54 19.06
N ASP A 72 22.32 -12.34 19.43
CA ASP A 72 23.24 -13.44 19.72
C ASP A 72 22.78 -14.28 20.90
N HIS A 73 22.39 -13.64 22.01
CA HIS A 73 21.91 -14.36 23.19
C HIS A 73 20.65 -15.18 22.90
N VAL A 74 19.67 -14.63 22.19
CA VAL A 74 18.45 -15.37 21.84
C VAL A 74 18.77 -16.51 20.89
N CYS A 75 19.59 -16.30 19.85
CA CYS A 75 20.00 -17.35 18.92
C CYS A 75 20.73 -18.49 19.65
N ALA A 76 21.73 -18.16 20.47
CA ALA A 76 22.49 -19.11 21.27
C ALA A 76 21.61 -19.91 22.24
N PHE A 77 20.59 -19.26 22.80
CA PHE A 77 19.61 -19.89 23.69
C PHE A 77 18.71 -20.90 22.98
N VAL A 78 18.28 -20.61 21.74
CA VAL A 78 17.47 -21.53 20.92
C VAL A 78 18.31 -22.70 20.39
N GLU A 79 19.54 -22.46 19.97
CA GLU A 79 20.47 -23.50 19.50
C GLU A 79 20.78 -24.54 20.57
N ARG A 80 20.76 -24.11 21.84
CA ARG A 80 21.00 -24.93 23.04
C ARG A 80 19.72 -25.44 23.69
N ASN A 81 18.58 -25.34 22.99
CA ASN A 81 17.31 -25.83 23.51
C ASN A 81 17.40 -27.30 23.92
N GLN A 82 16.77 -27.64 25.05
CA GLN A 82 16.79 -28.99 25.62
C GLN A 82 16.48 -30.08 24.58
N VAL A 83 15.50 -29.80 23.70
CA VAL A 83 15.25 -30.56 22.48
C VAL A 83 15.74 -29.72 21.31
N GLN A 84 16.92 -30.07 20.80
CA GLN A 84 17.60 -29.33 19.75
C GLN A 84 16.75 -29.26 18.47
N TRP A 85 16.65 -28.07 17.90
CA TRP A 85 15.96 -27.84 16.63
C TRP A 85 16.81 -28.33 15.47
N ILE A 86 16.17 -28.99 14.51
CA ILE A 86 16.84 -29.60 13.35
C ILE A 86 16.21 -29.13 12.04
N ASP A 87 17.02 -29.05 10.99
CA ASP A 87 16.56 -28.78 9.62
C ASP A 87 16.01 -30.04 8.94
N LEU A 88 15.55 -29.90 7.69
CA LEU A 88 15.01 -31.01 6.91
C LEU A 88 16.03 -32.14 6.63
N HIS A 89 17.32 -31.89 6.87
CA HIS A 89 18.42 -32.84 6.71
C HIS A 89 18.89 -33.41 8.07
N GLU A 90 18.12 -33.22 9.13
CA GLU A 90 18.40 -33.70 10.49
C GLU A 90 19.65 -33.07 11.14
N ARG A 91 20.10 -31.92 10.64
CA ARG A 91 21.23 -31.19 11.21
C ARG A 91 20.73 -30.14 12.20
N PRO A 92 21.49 -29.83 13.26
CA PRO A 92 21.17 -28.71 14.14
C PRO A 92 20.99 -27.41 13.35
N VAL A 93 19.90 -26.70 13.60
CA VAL A 93 19.68 -25.38 13.00
C VAL A 93 20.65 -24.39 13.63
N ASN A 94 21.34 -23.62 12.78
CA ASN A 94 22.18 -22.52 13.18
C ASN A 94 21.60 -21.22 12.61
N PHE A 95 21.43 -20.22 13.47
CA PHE A 95 20.80 -18.97 13.09
C PHE A 95 21.83 -17.95 12.61
N ASN A 96 21.63 -17.42 11.40
CA ASN A 96 22.48 -16.35 10.90
C ASN A 96 22.13 -15.04 11.63
N ARG A 97 22.93 -14.67 12.64
CA ARG A 97 22.69 -13.47 13.46
C ARG A 97 22.59 -12.21 12.61
N VAL A 98 23.43 -12.05 11.59
CA VAL A 98 23.43 -10.87 10.70
C VAL A 98 22.10 -10.75 9.94
N ALA A 99 21.67 -11.83 9.28
CA ALA A 99 20.42 -11.81 8.52
C ALA A 99 19.21 -11.55 9.44
N ILE A 100 19.25 -12.10 10.65
CA ILE A 100 18.21 -11.89 11.66
C ILE A 100 18.21 -10.43 12.14
N THR A 101 19.37 -9.85 12.46
CA THR A 101 19.47 -8.45 12.86
C THR A 101 18.89 -7.53 11.78
N LYS A 102 19.28 -7.71 10.51
CA LYS A 102 18.71 -6.94 9.38
C LYS A 102 17.18 -7.08 9.33
N SER A 103 16.67 -8.31 9.40
CA SER A 103 15.22 -8.61 9.39
C SER A 103 14.47 -7.92 10.54
N VAL A 104 15.05 -7.91 11.74
CA VAL A 104 14.47 -7.28 12.93
C VAL A 104 14.41 -5.77 12.78
N VAL A 105 15.52 -5.11 12.41
CA VAL A 105 15.56 -3.65 12.21
C VAL A 105 14.48 -3.22 11.21
N THR A 106 14.43 -3.89 10.06
CA THR A 106 13.42 -3.63 9.02
C THR A 106 11.98 -3.79 9.53
N THR A 107 11.72 -4.79 10.37
CA THR A 107 10.38 -5.03 10.94
C THR A 107 9.99 -3.92 11.91
N ILE A 108 10.94 -3.47 12.72
CA ILE A 108 10.76 -2.37 13.66
C ILE A 108 10.46 -1.07 12.92
N ASP A 109 11.19 -0.76 11.85
CA ASP A 109 10.92 0.45 11.06
C ASP A 109 9.50 0.44 10.45
N CYS A 110 9.05 -0.72 9.95
CA CYS A 110 7.68 -0.88 9.48
C CYS A 110 6.64 -0.64 10.59
N LEU A 111 6.91 -1.13 11.81
CA LEU A 111 6.02 -0.89 12.95
C LEU A 111 6.02 0.58 13.37
N ARG A 112 7.16 1.29 13.25
CA ARG A 112 7.28 2.70 13.66
C ARG A 112 6.40 3.53 12.75
N PHE A 113 6.47 3.22 11.46
CA PHE A 113 5.59 3.76 10.44
C PHE A 113 4.11 3.46 10.74
N LYS A 114 3.76 2.25 11.19
CA LYS A 114 2.37 1.89 11.59
C LYS A 114 1.85 2.66 12.79
N GLN A 115 2.70 2.88 13.79
CA GLN A 115 2.33 3.53 15.04
C GLN A 115 2.14 5.05 14.83
N ARG A 116 2.93 5.68 13.97
CA ARG A 116 2.72 7.08 13.53
C ARG A 116 1.29 7.27 13.02
N PHE A 117 0.83 6.38 12.13
CA PHE A 117 -0.50 6.47 11.50
C PHE A 117 -1.67 6.28 12.46
N GLN A 118 -1.52 5.42 13.46
CA GLN A 118 -2.57 5.20 14.45
C GLN A 118 -2.74 6.42 15.36
N ASN A 119 -1.65 7.13 15.67
CA ASN A 119 -1.67 8.31 16.53
C ASN A 119 -2.23 9.55 15.83
N GLU A 120 -2.02 9.73 14.52
CA GLU A 120 -2.59 10.86 13.76
C GLU A 120 -4.12 10.81 13.67
N LYS A 121 -4.72 9.61 13.68
CA LYS A 121 -6.18 9.43 13.74
C LYS A 121 -6.79 9.78 15.09
N ASP A 122 -6.01 9.70 16.17
CA ASP A 122 -6.47 9.95 17.53
C ASP A 122 -5.99 11.33 18.00
N LYS A 123 -6.53 12.40 17.38
CA LYS A 123 -6.24 13.83 17.65
C LYS A 123 -6.39 14.26 19.13
N SER A 124 -6.83 13.35 20.01
CA SER A 124 -7.06 13.55 21.44
C SER A 124 -5.79 13.41 22.30
N LYS A 125 -4.74 12.74 21.81
CA LYS A 125 -3.47 12.55 22.54
C LYS A 125 -2.36 13.42 21.95
N LYS A 126 -1.93 14.43 22.70
CA LYS A 126 -0.66 15.12 22.38
C LYS A 126 0.48 14.11 22.57
N PRO A 127 1.40 13.97 21.60
CA PRO A 127 2.58 13.15 21.80
C PRO A 127 3.40 13.71 22.95
N ASP A 128 3.78 12.85 23.88
CA ASP A 128 4.62 13.21 25.01
C ASP A 128 6.02 13.56 24.48
N GLN A 129 6.63 14.65 24.95
CA GLN A 129 7.86 15.21 24.37
C GLN A 129 9.10 14.31 24.52
N HIS A 130 8.98 13.18 25.23
CA HIS A 130 10.04 12.21 25.45
C HIS A 130 9.87 10.89 24.68
N ASP A 131 8.78 10.72 23.94
CA ASP A 131 8.50 9.50 23.17
C ASP A 131 8.21 9.86 21.72
N LYS A 132 9.24 10.36 21.05
CA LYS A 132 9.17 10.76 19.64
C LYS A 132 9.20 9.48 18.77
N TYR A 133 8.08 8.75 18.79
CA TYR A 133 7.78 7.56 17.99
C TYR A 133 8.43 6.23 18.44
N GLY A 134 8.73 6.07 19.74
CA GLY A 134 9.31 4.84 20.28
C GLY A 134 8.34 3.66 20.20
N ILE A 135 8.77 2.60 19.51
CA ILE A 135 8.20 1.29 19.74
C ILE A 135 8.85 0.74 21.00
N GLY A 136 8.06 0.17 21.92
CA GLY A 136 8.60 -0.48 23.10
C GLY A 136 9.57 -1.62 22.77
N ASP A 137 10.61 -1.78 23.58
CA ASP A 137 11.62 -2.84 23.45
C ASP A 137 11.01 -4.24 23.26
N GLU A 138 9.82 -4.48 23.82
CA GLU A 138 9.09 -5.74 23.69
C GLU A 138 8.85 -6.17 22.23
N TYR A 139 8.75 -5.22 21.29
CA TYR A 139 8.57 -5.50 19.87
C TYR A 139 9.88 -5.87 19.17
N TYR A 140 11.04 -5.44 19.66
CA TYR A 140 12.33 -5.97 19.18
C TYR A 140 12.42 -7.45 19.50
N LEU A 141 12.08 -7.82 20.74
CA LEU A 141 12.09 -9.22 21.16
C LEU A 141 11.03 -10.04 20.40
N LEU A 142 9.85 -9.47 20.13
CA LEU A 142 8.80 -10.14 19.34
C LEU A 142 9.22 -10.31 17.87
N SER A 143 9.83 -9.29 17.27
CA SER A 143 10.35 -9.35 15.89
C SER A 143 11.42 -10.44 15.76
N LEU A 144 12.32 -10.52 16.74
CA LEU A 144 13.34 -11.55 16.81
C LEU A 144 12.74 -12.95 17.00
N PHE A 145 11.72 -13.08 17.86
CA PHE A 145 10.97 -14.32 18.03
C PHE A 145 10.31 -14.75 16.70
N ASP A 146 9.66 -13.83 15.99
CA ASP A 146 9.01 -14.10 14.70
C ASP A 146 10.02 -14.58 13.65
N GLU A 147 11.14 -13.88 13.52
CA GLU A 147 12.19 -14.19 12.55
C GLU A 147 12.84 -15.57 12.81
N ILE A 148 13.03 -15.94 14.07
CA ILE A 148 13.52 -17.27 14.47
C ILE A 148 12.53 -18.36 14.06
N MET A 149 11.23 -18.15 14.29
CA MET A 149 10.18 -19.09 13.90
C MET A 149 10.04 -19.20 12.38
N ASN A 150 10.11 -18.07 11.67
CA ASN A 150 10.11 -18.02 10.20
C ASN A 150 11.34 -18.72 9.62
N THR A 151 12.52 -18.54 10.21
CA THR A 151 13.73 -19.27 9.81
C THR A 151 13.55 -20.77 9.98
N MET A 152 12.99 -21.21 11.11
CA MET A 152 12.71 -22.63 11.35
C MET A 152 11.74 -23.22 10.31
N ALA A 153 10.72 -22.46 9.90
CA ALA A 153 9.81 -22.85 8.83
C ALA A 153 10.54 -22.95 7.47
N ARG A 154 11.31 -21.92 7.10
CA ARG A 154 12.08 -21.85 5.85
C ARG A 154 13.06 -23.01 5.69
N VAL A 155 13.89 -23.29 6.70
CA VAL A 155 14.89 -24.39 6.64
C VAL A 155 14.27 -25.79 6.64
N ASN A 156 12.95 -25.89 6.86
CA ASN A 156 12.18 -27.12 6.76
C ASN A 156 11.20 -27.15 5.57
N GLY A 157 11.26 -26.14 4.67
CA GLY A 157 10.37 -26.03 3.52
C GLY A 157 8.90 -25.85 3.90
N LYS A 158 8.62 -25.31 5.10
CA LYS A 158 7.28 -25.08 5.63
C LYS A 158 6.90 -23.61 5.49
N ARG A 159 5.60 -23.35 5.36
CA ARG A 159 5.05 -21.99 5.22
C ARG A 159 4.41 -21.47 6.49
N ILE A 160 3.81 -22.36 7.28
CA ILE A 160 3.08 -22.02 8.49
C ILE A 160 3.89 -22.53 9.68
N TRP A 161 3.95 -21.73 10.75
CA TRP A 161 4.50 -22.19 12.02
C TRP A 161 3.49 -22.07 13.16
N MET A 162 3.66 -22.92 14.17
CA MET A 162 2.87 -22.91 15.40
C MET A 162 3.76 -22.87 16.63
N CYS A 163 3.43 -21.99 17.57
CA CYS A 163 4.11 -21.82 18.85
C CYS A 163 3.31 -22.47 19.99
N LYS A 164 3.96 -23.39 20.72
CA LYS A 164 3.42 -24.03 21.92
C LYS A 164 4.01 -23.42 23.20
N SER A 165 3.92 -22.10 23.32
CA SER A 165 4.27 -21.38 24.56
C SER A 165 2.99 -20.83 25.19
N MET A 166 2.38 -21.60 26.10
CA MET A 166 1.04 -21.29 26.64
C MET A 166 0.91 -19.88 27.27
N GLY A 167 2.02 -19.33 27.75
CA GLY A 167 2.08 -17.98 28.33
C GLY A 167 1.95 -16.84 27.31
N MET A 168 1.90 -17.12 26.00
CA MET A 168 1.75 -16.09 24.97
C MET A 168 0.39 -15.36 25.03
N SER A 169 -0.60 -15.96 25.69
CA SER A 169 -1.92 -15.35 25.90
C SER A 169 -1.85 -14.00 26.65
N GLN A 170 -0.88 -13.82 27.55
CA GLN A 170 -0.72 -12.54 28.27
C GLN A 170 -0.24 -11.39 27.36
N PHE A 171 0.30 -11.71 26.18
CA PHE A 171 0.82 -10.73 25.22
C PHE A 171 -0.16 -10.48 24.07
N HIS A 172 -1.45 -10.78 24.26
CA HIS A 172 -2.43 -10.74 23.18
C HIS A 172 -2.52 -9.38 22.48
N ASP A 173 -2.51 -8.27 23.23
CA ASP A 173 -2.54 -6.92 22.63
C ASP A 173 -1.32 -6.66 21.74
N MET A 174 -0.13 -6.98 22.23
CA MET A 174 1.12 -6.85 21.48
C MET A 174 1.15 -7.75 20.24
N LEU A 175 0.70 -9.00 20.38
CA LEU A 175 0.60 -9.95 19.26
C LEU A 175 -0.42 -9.48 18.22
N LEU A 176 -1.54 -8.92 18.64
CA LEU A 176 -2.58 -8.39 17.76
C LEU A 176 -2.11 -7.15 17.01
N THR A 177 -1.39 -6.25 17.69
CA THR A 177 -0.77 -5.08 17.06
C THR A 177 0.28 -5.49 16.02
N PHE A 178 1.12 -6.47 16.37
CA PHE A 178 2.21 -6.95 15.51
C PHE A 178 1.69 -7.73 14.30
N TYR A 179 0.93 -8.81 14.52
CA TYR A 179 0.48 -9.72 13.46
C TYR A 179 -0.81 -9.29 12.75
N GLY A 180 -1.66 -8.50 13.41
CA GLY A 180 -3.00 -8.16 12.93
C GLY A 180 -4.00 -9.32 13.00
N LYS A 181 -5.29 -8.99 12.83
CA LYS A 181 -6.41 -9.95 12.85
C LYS A 181 -6.35 -10.98 11.71
N GLU A 182 -5.67 -10.66 10.62
CA GLU A 182 -5.60 -11.56 9.46
C GLU A 182 -4.61 -12.72 9.66
N ARG A 183 -3.46 -12.48 10.31
CA ARG A 183 -2.42 -13.51 10.50
C ARG A 183 -2.55 -14.27 11.82
N LEU A 184 -2.95 -13.59 12.90
CA LEU A 184 -2.91 -14.15 14.25
C LEU A 184 -4.03 -15.18 14.48
N ARG A 185 -3.70 -16.40 14.92
CA ARG A 185 -4.69 -17.41 15.31
C ARG A 185 -4.28 -18.13 16.60
N TYR A 186 -5.27 -18.56 17.37
CA TYR A 186 -5.12 -19.28 18.62
C TYR A 186 -5.79 -20.65 18.60
N ILE A 187 -5.15 -21.63 19.24
CA ILE A 187 -5.74 -22.92 19.62
C ILE A 187 -5.82 -22.94 21.15
N TYR A 188 -7.04 -22.84 21.69
CA TYR A 188 -7.30 -22.78 23.12
C TYR A 188 -7.57 -24.16 23.68
N LEU A 189 -6.65 -24.65 24.53
CA LEU A 189 -6.77 -25.94 25.20
C LEU A 189 -7.42 -25.80 26.58
N VAL A 190 -8.41 -26.66 26.83
CA VAL A 190 -9.13 -26.78 28.10
C VAL A 190 -8.98 -28.20 28.65
N ARG A 191 -8.76 -28.33 29.96
CA ARG A 191 -8.69 -29.62 30.68
C ARG A 191 -9.05 -29.43 32.14
N ASP A 192 -9.65 -30.46 32.76
CA ASP A 192 -9.95 -30.49 34.19
C ASP A 192 -8.72 -30.09 35.05
N PRO A 193 -8.81 -29.03 35.87
CA PRO A 193 -7.70 -28.51 36.66
C PRO A 193 -7.16 -29.52 37.68
N ARG A 194 -8.00 -30.43 38.18
CA ARG A 194 -7.59 -31.43 39.17
C ARG A 194 -6.64 -32.44 38.54
N ASP A 195 -6.94 -32.88 37.32
CA ASP A 195 -6.05 -33.76 36.56
C ASP A 195 -4.78 -33.04 36.11
N VAL A 196 -4.85 -31.73 35.83
CA VAL A 196 -3.67 -30.90 35.55
C VAL A 196 -2.74 -30.84 36.77
N CYS A 197 -3.28 -30.57 37.96
CA CYS A 197 -2.50 -30.53 39.22
C CYS A 197 -1.79 -31.86 39.47
N LEU A 198 -2.50 -32.98 39.40
CA LEU A 198 -1.87 -34.31 39.54
C LEU A 198 -0.81 -34.59 38.48
N SER A 199 -1.01 -34.11 37.25
CA SER A 199 0.00 -34.29 36.20
C SER A 199 1.25 -33.44 36.46
N PHE A 200 1.11 -32.25 37.04
CA PHE A 200 2.23 -31.35 37.29
C PHE A 200 3.07 -31.78 38.48
N GLN A 201 2.45 -32.26 39.56
CA GLN A 201 3.14 -32.77 40.74
C GLN A 201 4.17 -33.87 40.43
N LYS A 202 3.98 -34.60 39.31
CA LYS A 202 4.88 -35.67 38.84
C LYS A 202 5.87 -35.21 37.77
N THR A 203 5.93 -33.91 37.47
CA THR A 203 6.80 -33.37 36.41
C THR A 203 8.04 -32.73 37.04
N PRO A 204 9.26 -32.98 36.52
CA PRO A 204 10.50 -32.50 37.12
C PRO A 204 10.79 -31.01 36.84
N VAL A 205 9.78 -30.23 36.43
CA VAL A 205 9.92 -28.82 36.06
C VAL A 205 8.61 -28.07 36.28
N GLY A 206 8.69 -26.91 36.92
CA GLY A 206 7.56 -26.01 37.18
C GLY A 206 7.15 -26.01 38.65
N ASP A 207 5.94 -25.53 38.91
CA ASP A 207 5.36 -25.56 40.25
C ASP A 207 5.03 -26.99 40.66
N CYS A 208 5.28 -27.33 41.93
CA CYS A 208 5.06 -28.65 42.50
C CYS A 208 3.89 -28.68 43.47
N HIS A 209 3.55 -27.55 44.09
CA HIS A 209 2.47 -27.47 45.07
C HIS A 209 1.11 -27.26 44.38
N PRO A 210 0.04 -28.00 44.74
CA PRO A 210 -1.29 -27.89 44.10
C PRO A 210 -1.84 -26.48 44.04
N TYR A 211 -1.68 -25.68 45.10
CA TYR A 211 -2.11 -24.28 45.13
C TYR A 211 -1.47 -23.45 44.00
N ASN A 212 -0.15 -23.51 43.84
CA ASN A 212 0.59 -22.75 42.83
C ASN A 212 0.24 -23.21 41.41
N ILE A 213 0.10 -24.52 41.21
CA ILE A 213 -0.30 -25.10 39.93
C ILE A 213 -1.71 -24.65 39.55
N ALA A 214 -2.66 -24.75 40.50
CA ALA A 214 -4.06 -24.36 40.31
C ALA A 214 -4.19 -22.86 40.01
N LYS A 215 -3.48 -22.01 40.76
CA LYS A 215 -3.42 -20.54 40.55
C LYS A 215 -2.88 -20.20 39.16
N LYS A 216 -1.81 -20.89 38.72
CA LYS A 216 -1.26 -20.73 37.37
C LYS A 216 -2.23 -21.19 36.28
N TRP A 217 -2.92 -22.30 36.50
CA TRP A 217 -3.94 -22.81 35.58
C TRP A 217 -5.08 -21.79 35.42
N ALA A 218 -5.65 -21.29 36.53
CA ALA A 218 -6.71 -20.29 36.50
C ALA A 218 -6.27 -19.04 35.72
N ARG A 219 -5.08 -18.51 36.01
CA ARG A 219 -4.54 -17.36 35.29
C ARG A 219 -4.47 -17.56 33.78
N LEU A 220 -3.94 -18.70 33.31
CA LEU A 220 -3.84 -18.97 31.87
C LEU A 220 -5.21 -19.20 31.20
N GLN A 221 -6.17 -19.79 31.92
CA GLN A 221 -7.55 -19.94 31.44
C GLN A 221 -8.26 -18.59 31.37
N ASN A 222 -8.00 -17.69 32.32
CA ASN A 222 -8.58 -16.34 32.33
C ASN A 222 -8.08 -15.50 31.16
N TYR A 223 -6.77 -15.48 30.88
CA TYR A 223 -6.26 -14.80 29.68
C TYR A 223 -6.88 -15.38 28.40
N ALA A 224 -6.98 -16.71 28.27
CA ALA A 224 -7.58 -17.31 27.08
C ALA A 224 -9.07 -16.96 26.93
N ALA A 225 -9.82 -16.91 28.04
CA ALA A 225 -11.22 -16.53 28.04
C ALA A 225 -11.43 -15.04 27.72
N GLU A 226 -10.53 -14.16 28.17
CA GLU A 226 -10.55 -12.73 27.80
C GLU A 226 -10.36 -12.56 26.29
N ILE A 227 -9.40 -13.28 25.69
CA ILE A 227 -9.19 -13.29 24.24
C ILE A 227 -10.43 -13.80 23.52
N LEU A 228 -10.99 -14.94 23.95
CA LEU A 228 -12.18 -15.53 23.35
C LEU A 228 -13.40 -14.60 23.44
N ALA A 229 -13.54 -13.84 24.53
CA ALA A 229 -14.63 -12.90 24.70
C ALA A 229 -14.48 -11.65 23.81
N ARG A 230 -13.25 -11.18 23.59
CA ARG A 230 -12.97 -9.96 22.85
C ARG A 230 -12.82 -10.18 21.34
N ASP A 231 -12.15 -11.25 20.95
CA ASP A 231 -11.77 -11.57 19.57
C ASP A 231 -12.06 -13.06 19.24
N PRO A 232 -13.34 -13.50 19.31
CA PRO A 232 -13.71 -14.90 19.17
C PRO A 232 -13.32 -15.53 17.81
N GLU A 233 -13.23 -14.72 16.76
CA GLU A 233 -12.82 -15.13 15.42
C GLU A 233 -11.37 -15.63 15.35
N LEU A 234 -10.54 -15.27 16.33
CA LEU A 234 -9.13 -15.65 16.40
C LEU A 234 -8.90 -16.94 17.17
N VAL A 235 -9.93 -17.56 17.77
CA VAL A 235 -9.76 -18.67 18.73
C VAL A 235 -10.52 -19.92 18.28
N HIS A 236 -9.84 -21.07 18.31
CA HIS A 236 -10.46 -22.38 18.22
C HIS A 236 -10.26 -23.17 19.52
N THR A 237 -11.35 -23.53 20.19
CA THR A 237 -11.34 -24.20 21.51
C THR A 237 -11.33 -25.72 21.35
N VAL A 238 -10.49 -26.40 22.14
CA VAL A 238 -10.35 -27.86 22.18
C VAL A 238 -10.39 -28.32 23.63
N HIS A 239 -11.36 -29.18 23.97
CA HIS A 239 -11.41 -29.85 25.26
C HIS A 239 -10.56 -31.12 25.20
N TYR A 240 -9.68 -31.29 26.18
CA TYR A 240 -8.77 -32.42 26.23
C TYR A 240 -9.51 -33.76 26.35
N GLU A 241 -10.63 -33.75 27.06
CA GLU A 241 -11.52 -34.89 27.27
C GLU A 241 -12.14 -35.36 25.95
N ASP A 242 -12.58 -34.43 25.09
CA ASP A 242 -13.08 -34.74 23.74
C ASP A 242 -11.97 -35.32 22.87
N ALA A 243 -10.77 -34.75 22.94
CA ALA A 243 -9.60 -35.25 22.21
C ALA A 243 -9.12 -36.63 22.71
N LEU A 244 -9.46 -37.04 23.94
CA LEU A 244 -9.20 -38.39 24.44
C LEU A 244 -10.24 -39.40 23.94
N GLU A 245 -11.48 -38.97 23.73
CA GLU A 245 -12.57 -39.80 23.23
C GLU A 245 -12.43 -40.04 21.73
N ASP A 246 -12.24 -38.97 20.95
CA ASP A 246 -12.08 -39.02 19.50
C ASP A 246 -11.01 -38.01 19.03
N SER A 247 -9.75 -38.46 19.05
CA SER A 247 -8.61 -37.63 18.65
C SER A 247 -8.64 -37.21 17.18
N ASP A 248 -9.22 -38.05 16.33
CA ASP A 248 -9.14 -37.87 14.87
C ASP A 248 -10.17 -36.82 14.42
N ALA A 249 -11.37 -36.83 15.01
CA ALA A 249 -12.38 -35.79 14.80
C ALA A 249 -11.90 -34.40 15.28
N GLU A 250 -11.26 -34.32 16.44
CA GLU A 250 -10.75 -33.04 16.96
C GLU A 250 -9.61 -32.48 16.11
N VAL A 251 -8.68 -33.33 15.65
CA VAL A 251 -7.61 -32.90 14.73
C VAL A 251 -8.19 -32.39 13.40
N ALA A 252 -9.24 -33.04 12.87
CA ALA A 252 -9.89 -32.61 11.64
C ALA A 252 -10.50 -31.19 11.77
N LYS A 253 -11.17 -30.90 12.89
CA LYS A 253 -11.72 -29.56 13.18
C LYS A 253 -10.63 -28.49 13.23
N ILE A 254 -9.49 -28.80 13.87
CA ILE A 254 -8.35 -27.88 13.93
C ILE A 254 -7.79 -27.63 12.52
N ILE A 255 -7.61 -28.67 11.70
CA ILE A 255 -7.11 -28.51 10.32
C ILE A 255 -8.06 -27.67 9.47
N GLU A 256 -9.37 -27.86 9.62
CA GLU A 256 -10.38 -27.03 8.95
C GLU A 256 -10.23 -25.56 9.36
N TYR A 257 -10.11 -25.29 10.65
CA TYR A 257 -9.88 -23.96 11.19
C TYR A 257 -8.58 -23.30 10.67
N MET A 258 -7.51 -24.09 10.49
CA MET A 258 -6.25 -23.59 9.93
C MET A 258 -6.39 -23.12 8.46
N GLY A 259 -7.43 -23.55 7.75
CA GLY A 259 -7.82 -23.06 6.42
C GLY A 259 -7.04 -23.71 5.28
N ALA A 260 -7.54 -24.84 4.75
CA ALA A 260 -6.86 -25.59 3.69
C ALA A 260 -7.79 -26.33 2.70
N ARG A 261 -8.85 -25.69 2.17
CA ARG A 261 -9.52 -26.24 0.96
C ARG A 261 -8.82 -25.91 -0.35
N GLU A 262 -8.09 -24.79 -0.46
CA GLU A 262 -7.55 -24.33 -1.76
C GLU A 262 -6.05 -24.61 -2.00
N THR A 263 -5.24 -24.75 -0.95
CA THR A 263 -3.79 -25.01 -1.04
C THR A 263 -3.43 -26.48 -1.26
N CYS A 264 -4.38 -27.40 -1.15
CA CYS A 264 -4.15 -28.83 -1.35
C CYS A 264 -4.42 -29.27 -2.80
N LYS A 265 -3.75 -28.65 -3.80
CA LYS A 265 -3.87 -29.07 -5.21
C LYS A 265 -3.11 -30.38 -5.54
N SER A 266 -2.20 -30.84 -4.67
CA SER A 266 -1.51 -32.14 -4.80
C SER A 266 -2.21 -33.29 -4.08
N MET A 267 -3.17 -33.01 -3.20
CA MET A 267 -4.00 -34.03 -2.59
C MET A 267 -5.09 -34.41 -3.57
N ARG A 268 -4.90 -35.53 -4.30
CA ARG A 268 -6.01 -36.20 -4.98
C ARG A 268 -7.20 -36.24 -4.01
N ARG A 269 -8.42 -36.01 -4.50
CA ARG A 269 -9.70 -36.09 -3.76
C ARG A 269 -9.84 -37.26 -2.77
N GLY A 270 -8.98 -38.26 -2.87
CA GLY A 270 -8.81 -39.29 -1.89
C GLY A 270 -7.83 -39.02 -0.75
N SER A 271 -7.33 -37.82 -0.38
CA SER A 271 -6.41 -37.64 0.78
C SER A 271 -7.06 -37.18 2.08
N VAL A 272 -8.25 -36.58 2.04
CA VAL A 272 -9.16 -36.65 3.20
C VAL A 272 -9.60 -38.11 3.42
N CYS A 273 -9.51 -38.94 2.37
CA CYS A 273 -9.76 -40.39 2.39
C CYS A 273 -8.48 -41.27 2.23
N ALA A 274 -7.27 -40.68 2.36
CA ALA A 274 -5.97 -41.38 2.30
C ALA A 274 -5.04 -40.89 3.41
N PHE A 275 -5.63 -40.36 4.47
CA PHE A 275 -5.42 -40.98 5.76
C PHE A 275 -5.92 -42.44 5.66
N LYS A 276 -5.05 -43.34 5.18
CA LYS A 276 -5.33 -44.76 5.28
C LYS A 276 -5.30 -45.09 6.77
N ASP A 277 -6.45 -45.53 7.27
CA ASP A 277 -6.77 -45.78 8.68
C ASP A 277 -6.51 -44.61 9.62
N GLU A 278 -7.58 -44.09 10.24
CA GLU A 278 -7.55 -43.15 11.37
C GLU A 278 -6.62 -43.63 12.52
N GLN A 279 -6.32 -44.92 12.58
CA GLN A 279 -5.29 -45.49 13.46
C GLN A 279 -3.86 -45.01 13.13
N GLU A 280 -3.53 -44.74 11.88
CA GLU A 280 -2.17 -44.49 11.37
C GLU A 280 -1.63 -43.09 11.76
N ILE A 281 -2.46 -42.04 11.88
CA ILE A 281 -1.99 -40.68 12.31
C ILE A 281 -1.60 -40.68 13.78
N THR A 282 -2.47 -41.22 14.63
CA THR A 282 -2.24 -41.28 16.07
C THR A 282 -1.07 -42.21 16.41
N GLU A 283 -0.87 -43.29 15.64
CA GLU A 283 0.29 -44.17 15.75
C GLU A 283 1.56 -43.52 15.19
N THR A 284 1.50 -42.86 14.03
CA THR A 284 2.65 -42.15 13.42
C THR A 284 3.12 -40.99 14.28
N ALA A 285 2.23 -40.20 14.88
CA ALA A 285 2.62 -39.13 15.82
C ALA A 285 3.34 -39.66 17.07
N LYS A 286 2.98 -40.85 17.54
CA LYS A 286 3.64 -41.56 18.67
C LYS A 286 4.96 -42.21 18.24
N CYS A 287 5.07 -42.62 16.98
CA CYS A 287 6.25 -43.23 16.37
C CYS A 287 7.16 -42.24 15.62
N ASN A 288 6.79 -40.95 15.56
CA ASN A 288 7.56 -39.92 14.89
C ASN A 288 8.91 -39.71 15.57
N ARG A 289 9.96 -39.51 14.76
CA ARG A 289 11.35 -39.38 15.22
C ARG A 289 11.50 -38.31 16.31
N GLU A 290 10.80 -37.19 16.17
CA GLU A 290 10.80 -36.12 17.16
C GLU A 290 10.17 -36.54 18.50
N SER A 291 9.03 -37.23 18.48
CA SER A 291 8.34 -37.74 19.67
C SER A 291 9.20 -38.78 20.41
N LEU A 292 9.86 -39.67 19.67
CA LEU A 292 10.81 -40.64 20.24
C LEU A 292 12.00 -39.93 20.88
N ARG A 293 12.60 -38.97 20.17
CA ARG A 293 13.73 -38.17 20.67
C ARG A 293 13.35 -37.38 21.91
N ALA A 294 12.23 -36.66 21.90
CA ALA A 294 11.74 -35.90 23.05
C ALA A 294 11.43 -36.79 24.27
N SER A 295 10.82 -37.96 24.06
CA SER A 295 10.51 -38.91 25.14
C SER A 295 11.75 -39.54 25.77
N THR A 296 12.83 -39.71 24.99
CA THR A 296 14.12 -40.25 25.46
C THR A 296 14.94 -39.16 26.16
N LEU A 297 14.90 -37.93 25.66
CA LEU A 297 15.69 -36.81 26.17
C LEU A 297 15.08 -36.14 27.42
N SER A 298 13.80 -36.34 27.73
CA SER A 298 13.14 -35.63 28.84
C SER A 298 12.08 -36.48 29.52
N TYR A 299 12.16 -36.57 30.85
CA TYR A 299 11.17 -37.26 31.68
C TYR A 299 9.76 -36.68 31.49
N GLN A 300 9.64 -35.36 31.26
CA GLN A 300 8.38 -34.66 31.05
C GLN A 300 7.57 -35.21 29.86
N PHE A 301 8.23 -35.90 28.92
CA PHE A 301 7.70 -36.33 27.62
C PHE A 301 7.66 -37.85 27.44
N GLN A 302 7.97 -38.64 28.48
CA GLN A 302 7.91 -40.11 28.43
C GLN A 302 6.52 -40.67 28.07
N ASN A 303 5.47 -39.87 28.25
CA ASN A 303 4.10 -40.27 27.91
C ASN A 303 3.74 -40.07 26.43
N LEU A 304 4.58 -39.40 25.62
CA LEU A 304 4.29 -39.11 24.21
C LEU A 304 4.19 -40.37 23.33
N THR A 305 4.76 -41.49 23.76
CA THR A 305 4.81 -42.76 23.01
C THR A 305 3.81 -43.81 23.51
N LYS A 306 2.98 -43.51 24.52
CA LYS A 306 2.07 -44.49 25.16
C LYS A 306 0.75 -44.68 24.37
N GLY A 307 0.27 -45.92 24.25
CA GLY A 307 -0.86 -46.34 23.39
C GLY A 307 -2.27 -45.86 23.81
N LYS A 308 -3.31 -46.20 23.01
CA LYS A 308 -4.72 -45.79 23.25
C LYS A 308 -5.29 -46.30 24.60
N GLU A 309 -4.83 -47.44 25.09
CA GLU A 309 -5.20 -47.97 26.42
C GLU A 309 -4.69 -47.08 27.58
N PHE A 310 -3.54 -46.41 27.42
CA PHE A 310 -3.05 -45.45 28.42
C PHE A 310 -3.90 -44.18 28.46
N ALA A 311 -4.42 -43.73 27.32
CA ALA A 311 -5.27 -42.53 27.22
C ALA A 311 -6.57 -42.68 28.03
N LYS A 312 -7.21 -43.85 27.98
CA LYS A 312 -8.41 -44.18 28.79
C LYS A 312 -8.18 -44.09 30.29
N THR A 313 -6.97 -44.38 30.77
CA THR A 313 -6.63 -44.27 32.20
C THR A 313 -6.48 -42.82 32.69
N GLN A 314 -6.40 -41.84 31.79
CA GLN A 314 -6.20 -40.43 32.14
C GLN A 314 -7.51 -39.69 32.46
N PHE A 315 -8.68 -40.28 32.20
CA PHE A 315 -9.97 -39.67 32.47
C PHE A 315 -10.28 -39.66 33.98
N LYS A 316 -10.58 -38.48 34.54
CA LYS A 316 -10.93 -38.29 35.97
C LYS A 316 -9.96 -38.99 36.92
N LYS A 317 -8.66 -38.88 36.64
CA LYS A 317 -7.61 -39.54 37.43
C LYS A 317 -7.58 -39.01 38.86
N TRP A 318 -7.89 -37.73 39.03
CA TRP A 318 -8.06 -37.06 40.32
C TRP A 318 -8.99 -37.80 41.28
N ALA A 319 -10.06 -38.41 40.79
CA ALA A 319 -11.03 -39.09 41.64
C ALA A 319 -10.46 -40.35 42.33
N ARG A 320 -9.32 -40.87 41.85
CA ARG A 320 -8.67 -42.07 42.41
C ARG A 320 -7.35 -41.78 43.13
N GLU A 321 -6.66 -40.72 42.73
CA GLU A 321 -5.26 -40.47 43.15
C GLU A 321 -5.08 -39.21 44.00
N MET A 322 -5.99 -38.22 43.92
CA MET A 322 -5.85 -36.98 44.69
C MET A 322 -6.44 -37.16 46.09
N ASN A 323 -5.70 -36.75 47.13
CA ASN A 323 -6.21 -36.76 48.50
C ASN A 323 -7.26 -35.65 48.69
N GLU A 324 -8.09 -35.76 49.74
CA GLU A 324 -9.19 -34.80 49.96
C GLU A 324 -8.72 -33.37 50.27
N GLU A 325 -7.54 -33.21 50.90
CA GLU A 325 -6.99 -31.89 51.25
C GLU A 325 -6.58 -31.13 49.99
N ASP A 326 -5.76 -31.75 49.13
CA ASP A 326 -5.34 -31.22 47.83
C ASP A 326 -6.55 -31.00 46.90
N LEU A 327 -7.54 -31.91 46.93
CA LEU A 327 -8.75 -31.77 46.12
C LEU A 327 -9.57 -30.55 46.54
N ARG A 328 -9.82 -30.38 47.84
CA ARG A 328 -10.54 -29.21 48.36
C ARG A 328 -9.75 -27.93 48.11
N LEU A 329 -8.41 -27.98 48.23
CA LEU A 329 -7.52 -26.86 47.94
C LEU A 329 -7.63 -26.42 46.48
N VAL A 330 -7.44 -27.35 45.53
CA VAL A 330 -7.50 -27.06 44.08
C VAL A 330 -8.87 -26.50 43.72
N GLU A 331 -9.95 -27.18 44.11
CA GLU A 331 -11.32 -26.74 43.80
C GLU A 331 -11.64 -25.37 44.41
N SER A 332 -11.09 -25.05 45.58
CA SER A 332 -11.28 -23.72 46.19
C SER A 332 -10.59 -22.61 45.40
N VAL A 333 -9.40 -22.88 44.85
CA VAL A 333 -8.63 -21.91 44.06
C VAL A 333 -9.30 -21.63 42.72
N VAL A 334 -9.84 -22.66 42.06
CA VAL A 334 -10.25 -22.61 40.64
C VAL A 334 -11.76 -22.74 40.43
N TYR A 335 -12.56 -22.59 41.50
CA TYR A 335 -14.00 -22.83 41.48
C TYR A 335 -14.70 -22.06 40.34
N ASP A 336 -14.41 -20.77 40.20
CA ASP A 336 -15.11 -19.92 39.24
C ASP A 336 -14.81 -20.34 37.80
N GLU A 337 -13.54 -20.62 37.51
CA GLU A 337 -13.09 -21.10 36.21
C GLU A 337 -13.61 -22.51 35.91
N MET A 338 -13.68 -23.41 36.91
CA MET A 338 -14.26 -24.74 36.75
C MET A 338 -15.71 -24.69 36.31
N ILE A 339 -16.53 -23.91 37.03
CA ILE A 339 -17.95 -23.74 36.69
C ILE A 339 -18.11 -23.13 35.30
N ARG A 340 -17.32 -22.09 34.98
CA ARG A 340 -17.34 -21.45 33.66
C ARG A 340 -17.02 -22.42 32.53
N LEU A 341 -16.10 -23.36 32.76
CA LEU A 341 -15.64 -24.33 31.76
C LEU A 341 -16.43 -25.66 31.78
N GLY A 342 -17.48 -25.76 32.60
CA GLY A 342 -18.36 -26.93 32.65
C GLY A 342 -17.86 -28.09 33.52
N TYR A 343 -16.92 -27.85 34.44
CA TYR A 343 -16.44 -28.85 35.38
C TYR A 343 -17.15 -28.74 36.73
N ASP A 344 -17.86 -29.80 37.12
CA ASP A 344 -18.49 -29.87 38.44
C ASP A 344 -17.46 -30.11 39.56
N PRO A 345 -17.39 -29.23 40.58
CA PRO A 345 -16.59 -29.46 41.78
C PRO A 345 -17.12 -30.67 42.57
N HIS A 346 -16.23 -31.44 43.18
CA HIS A 346 -16.55 -32.62 43.96
C HIS A 346 -16.82 -32.30 45.43
N LEU A 347 -15.92 -31.53 46.07
CA LEU A 347 -15.97 -31.20 47.50
C LEU A 347 -16.46 -29.77 47.76
N VAL A 348 -16.10 -28.81 46.91
CA VAL A 348 -16.47 -27.40 47.09
C VAL A 348 -17.74 -27.12 46.28
N LYS A 349 -18.93 -27.35 46.85
CA LYS A 349 -20.21 -27.24 46.11
C LYS A 349 -20.73 -25.82 45.97
N THR A 350 -20.37 -24.96 46.92
CA THR A 350 -20.79 -23.57 46.99
C THR A 350 -19.60 -22.65 47.28
N ILE A 351 -19.78 -21.34 47.07
CA ILE A 351 -18.75 -20.33 47.38
C ILE A 351 -18.37 -20.38 48.87
N GLN A 352 -19.32 -20.72 49.74
CA GLN A 352 -19.11 -20.83 51.18
C GLN A 352 -18.26 -22.05 51.58
N ASP A 353 -18.16 -23.07 50.72
CA ASP A 353 -17.34 -24.25 50.97
C ASP A 353 -15.85 -24.05 50.61
N ARG A 354 -15.50 -22.88 50.07
CA ARG A 354 -14.12 -22.56 49.67
C ARG A 354 -13.23 -22.38 50.88
N VAL A 355 -11.98 -22.85 50.74
CA VAL A 355 -10.90 -22.49 51.66
C VAL A 355 -10.66 -20.98 51.58
N VAL A 356 -10.63 -20.33 52.74
CA VAL A 356 -10.22 -18.92 52.85
C VAL A 356 -8.69 -18.86 52.90
N PHE A 357 -8.08 -18.27 51.87
CA PHE A 357 -6.63 -18.12 51.77
C PHE A 357 -6.19 -16.84 52.49
N THR A 358 -5.67 -16.98 53.71
CA THR A 358 -4.98 -15.88 54.41
C THR A 358 -3.56 -15.71 53.86
N ASP A 359 -2.98 -14.51 53.99
CA ASP A 359 -1.62 -14.23 53.52
C ASP A 359 -0.59 -15.21 54.14
N GLU A 360 -0.73 -15.53 55.42
CA GLU A 360 0.11 -16.53 56.12
C GLU A 360 0.03 -17.92 55.49
N LEU A 361 -1.17 -18.34 55.06
CA LEU A 361 -1.37 -19.65 54.43
C LEU A 361 -0.81 -19.67 53.01
N ILE A 362 -0.92 -18.55 52.29
CA ILE A 362 -0.34 -18.37 50.96
C ILE A 362 1.18 -18.45 51.03
N GLU A 363 1.81 -17.72 51.96
CA GLU A 363 3.26 -17.74 52.17
C GLU A 363 3.74 -19.15 52.50
N LYS A 364 3.04 -19.86 53.39
CA LYS A 364 3.32 -21.26 53.70
C LYS A 364 3.28 -22.15 52.45
N TYR A 365 2.27 -22.03 51.58
CA TYR A 365 2.18 -22.82 50.36
C TYR A 365 3.27 -22.47 49.35
N GLU A 366 3.66 -21.20 49.26
CA GLU A 366 4.76 -20.76 48.40
C GLU A 366 6.11 -21.30 48.88
N ASP A 367 6.35 -21.34 50.18
CA ASP A 367 7.56 -21.96 50.75
C ASP A 367 7.58 -23.47 50.56
N MET A 368 6.45 -24.16 50.79
CA MET A 368 6.31 -25.58 50.48
C MET A 368 6.58 -25.86 48.99
N ASN A 369 6.15 -24.98 48.09
CA ASN A 369 6.44 -25.10 46.66
C ASN A 369 7.94 -24.99 46.38
N LYS A 370 8.66 -24.04 47.01
CA LYS A 370 10.12 -23.90 46.86
C LYS A 370 10.85 -25.15 47.32
N ASP A 371 10.47 -25.70 48.47
CA ASP A 371 11.08 -26.92 49.03
C ASP A 371 10.86 -28.13 48.10
N LEU A 372 9.63 -28.28 47.58
CA LEU A 372 9.30 -29.34 46.63
C LEU A 372 10.06 -29.19 45.31
N ILE A 373 10.24 -27.96 44.80
CA ILE A 373 11.04 -27.69 43.61
C ILE A 373 12.51 -28.07 43.86
N GLN A 374 13.08 -27.71 45.00
CA GLN A 374 14.47 -28.09 45.34
C GLN A 374 14.64 -29.61 45.41
N LYS A 375 13.71 -30.31 46.06
CA LYS A 375 13.69 -31.78 46.13
C LYS A 375 13.62 -32.39 44.73
N MET A 376 12.73 -31.88 43.89
CA MET A 376 12.56 -32.33 42.52
C MET A 376 13.84 -32.16 41.67
N TYR A 377 14.59 -31.07 41.83
CA TYR A 377 15.89 -30.90 41.18
C TYR A 377 16.94 -31.90 41.70
N ALA A 378 16.94 -32.19 43.00
CA ALA A 378 17.80 -33.21 43.58
C ALA A 378 17.49 -34.61 43.00
N ASP A 379 16.22 -34.95 42.88
CA ASP A 379 15.75 -36.20 42.28
C ASP A 379 16.15 -36.28 40.79
N LEU A 380 15.94 -35.21 40.01
CA LEU A 380 16.32 -35.16 38.59
C LEU A 380 17.83 -35.34 38.38
N THR A 381 18.66 -34.84 39.31
CA THR A 381 20.12 -35.00 39.27
C THR A 381 20.53 -36.48 39.31
N VAL A 382 19.76 -37.31 40.03
CA VAL A 382 20.01 -38.75 40.16
C VAL A 382 19.37 -39.53 39.01
N GLU A 383 18.11 -39.21 38.67
CA GLU A 383 17.33 -39.97 37.70
C GLU A 383 17.76 -39.72 36.23
N ASN A 384 18.13 -38.48 35.88
CA ASN A 384 18.53 -38.13 34.51
C ASN A 384 19.52 -36.95 34.48
N PRO A 385 20.80 -37.18 34.85
CA PRO A 385 21.82 -36.12 34.91
C PRO A 385 22.06 -35.44 33.55
N ALA A 386 21.91 -36.17 32.44
CA ALA A 386 22.08 -35.62 31.10
C ALA A 386 20.98 -34.60 30.73
N ASP A 387 19.75 -34.77 31.27
CA ASP A 387 18.69 -33.77 31.09
C ASP A 387 19.00 -32.48 31.84
N LEU A 388 19.45 -32.61 33.08
CA LEU A 388 19.87 -31.48 33.90
C LEU A 388 21.04 -30.72 33.25
N GLU A 389 22.01 -31.43 32.69
CA GLU A 389 23.14 -30.84 31.96
C GLU A 389 22.67 -29.98 30.79
N ARG A 390 21.80 -30.52 29.91
CA ARG A 390 21.25 -29.74 28.77
C ARG A 390 20.54 -28.47 29.21
N ARG A 391 19.73 -28.56 30.27
CA ARG A 391 19.02 -27.39 30.84
C ARG A 391 19.98 -26.37 31.40
N THR A 392 21.04 -26.83 32.06
CA THR A 392 22.08 -25.95 32.62
C THR A 392 22.85 -25.23 31.51
N ILE A 393 23.17 -25.91 30.41
CA ILE A 393 23.80 -25.33 29.22
C ILE A 393 22.90 -24.29 28.56
N GLN A 394 21.59 -24.54 28.45
CA GLN A 394 20.67 -23.54 27.92
C GLN A 394 20.59 -22.32 28.85
N ALA A 395 20.44 -22.56 30.16
CA ALA A 395 20.31 -21.51 31.16
C ALA A 395 21.59 -20.69 31.38
N SER A 396 22.77 -21.19 30.99
CA SER A 396 24.02 -20.42 31.10
C SER A 396 24.04 -19.20 30.18
N VAL A 397 23.31 -19.22 29.07
CA VAL A 397 23.18 -18.08 28.15
C VAL A 397 22.57 -16.87 28.87
N LEU A 398 21.56 -17.09 29.71
CA LEU A 398 20.89 -16.02 30.48
C LEU A 398 21.76 -15.43 31.60
N LYS A 399 22.93 -16.03 31.89
CA LYS A 399 23.88 -15.56 32.92
C LYS A 399 25.01 -14.73 32.35
N VAL A 400 25.17 -14.69 31.02
CA VAL A 400 26.17 -13.85 30.35
C VAL A 400 25.75 -12.39 30.48
N SER A 401 26.75 -11.51 30.59
CA SER A 401 26.52 -10.07 30.74
C SER A 401 25.88 -9.51 29.47
N CYS A 402 24.92 -8.59 29.60
CA CYS A 402 24.11 -8.10 28.47
C CYS A 402 24.84 -7.07 27.58
N ASP A 403 26.12 -6.84 27.84
CA ASP A 403 27.07 -6.01 27.09
C ASP A 403 28.17 -6.84 26.40
N GLU A 404 28.14 -8.18 26.54
CA GLU A 404 29.12 -9.09 25.96
C GLU A 404 28.43 -10.09 25.01
N LEU A 405 29.07 -10.39 23.87
CA LEU A 405 28.61 -11.47 23.00
C LEU A 405 28.84 -12.84 23.63
N TYR A 406 27.86 -13.74 23.50
CA TYR A 406 27.97 -15.13 23.95
C TYR A 406 28.92 -15.92 23.05
N ASP A 407 28.81 -15.76 21.72
CA ASP A 407 29.68 -16.44 20.76
C ASP A 407 30.51 -15.46 19.92
N GLN A 408 31.62 -14.98 20.52
CA GLN A 408 32.58 -14.08 19.86
C GLN A 408 33.20 -14.69 18.58
N SER A 409 33.32 -16.01 18.50
CA SER A 409 33.94 -16.71 17.38
C SER A 409 33.04 -16.77 16.15
N PHE A 410 31.72 -16.83 16.38
CA PHE A 410 30.73 -16.93 15.31
C PHE A 410 30.58 -15.60 14.55
N MET A 411 30.74 -14.47 15.22
CA MET A 411 30.72 -13.13 14.60
C MET A 411 31.97 -12.82 13.76
N LEU A 412 33.09 -13.52 13.98
CA LEU A 412 34.37 -13.28 13.30
C LEU A 412 34.56 -14.08 12.00
N ASN A 413 33.76 -15.11 11.75
CA ASN A 413 33.90 -16.03 10.60
C ASN A 413 33.25 -15.55 9.30
N PHE A 414 32.97 -14.25 9.16
CA PHE A 414 32.31 -13.67 7.99
C PHE A 414 33.25 -12.90 7.06
N SER A 415 32.91 -12.90 5.77
CA SER A 415 33.62 -12.23 4.67
C SER A 415 33.76 -10.73 4.95
N PRO A 416 34.86 -10.07 4.55
CA PRO A 416 34.97 -8.60 4.60
C PRO A 416 33.81 -7.87 3.90
N GLU A 417 33.21 -8.49 2.88
CA GLU A 417 32.08 -7.94 2.10
C GLU A 417 30.78 -7.85 2.93
N ASP A 418 30.58 -8.76 3.91
CA ASP A 418 29.41 -8.77 4.79
C ASP A 418 29.48 -7.70 5.90
N ARG A 419 30.68 -7.15 6.16
CA ARG A 419 30.86 -6.09 7.15
C ARG A 419 30.44 -4.74 6.59
N ASP A 420 30.76 -4.45 5.33
CA ASP A 420 30.52 -3.15 4.71
C ASP A 420 29.01 -2.87 4.47
N GLU A 421 28.19 -3.90 4.16
CA GLU A 421 26.73 -3.73 4.04
C GLU A 421 25.99 -3.47 5.37
N LEU A 422 26.62 -3.78 6.52
CA LEU A 422 26.00 -3.57 7.83
C LEU A 422 26.25 -2.14 8.38
N TYR A 423 27.22 -1.44 7.82
CA TYR A 423 27.58 -0.06 8.17
C TYR A 423 26.85 0.98 7.32
N ASP A 424 26.11 0.57 6.28
CA ASP A 424 25.41 1.48 5.36
C ASP A 424 23.98 1.84 5.82
N THR A 425 23.51 1.24 6.92
CA THR A 425 22.18 1.56 7.50
C THR A 425 22.22 2.67 8.55
N ASP A 426 23.41 3.11 8.98
CA ASP A 426 23.56 4.21 9.95
C ASP A 426 23.40 5.61 9.30
N ASP A 427 23.35 5.71 7.96
CA ASP A 427 23.15 6.98 7.21
C ASP A 427 21.67 7.43 7.14
N LEU A 428 20.75 6.79 7.89
CA LEU A 428 19.37 7.28 8.10
C LEU A 428 19.17 7.97 9.46
N THR A 429 20.25 8.30 10.17
CA THR A 429 20.20 9.18 11.33
C THR A 429 20.37 10.64 10.90
N ASP A 430 19.47 11.49 11.38
CA ASP A 430 19.40 12.94 11.22
C ASP A 430 20.79 13.64 11.09
N ASP A 431 21.26 13.89 9.87
CA ASP A 431 22.13 15.03 9.58
C ASP A 431 21.94 15.52 8.13
N ASP A 432 20.77 16.13 7.92
CA ASP A 432 20.35 16.78 6.69
C ASP A 432 21.07 18.13 6.54
N SER A 433 22.38 18.11 6.30
CA SER A 433 23.11 19.24 5.71
C SER A 433 24.43 18.81 5.03
N ASN A 434 24.46 18.93 3.71
CA ASN A 434 25.63 18.76 2.82
C ASN A 434 26.01 17.33 2.37
N LYS A 435 25.30 16.79 1.39
CA LYS A 435 25.95 16.03 0.30
C LYS A 435 25.40 16.49 -1.06
N GLU A 436 26.12 17.43 -1.68
CA GLU A 436 25.99 17.75 -3.11
C GLU A 436 26.50 16.57 -3.95
N GLY A 437 25.73 16.17 -4.98
CA GLY A 437 26.26 15.62 -6.23
C GLY A 437 26.45 14.11 -6.31
N GLY A 438 25.39 13.39 -6.67
CA GLY A 438 25.47 12.01 -7.18
C GLY A 438 24.11 11.32 -7.22
N PHE A 439 23.25 11.66 -8.18
CA PHE A 439 22.01 10.92 -8.40
C PHE A 439 22.36 9.48 -8.84
N ILE A 440 22.01 8.49 -8.00
CA ILE A 440 22.21 7.07 -8.30
C ILE A 440 21.17 6.66 -9.34
N THR A 441 21.59 6.64 -10.61
CA THR A 441 20.84 6.20 -11.79
C THR A 441 20.78 4.67 -11.90
N ASN A 442 20.27 3.99 -10.88
CA ASN A 442 19.88 2.59 -11.01
C ASN A 442 18.35 2.55 -11.12
N ASP A 443 17.82 1.70 -12.00
CA ASP A 443 16.38 1.47 -12.13
C ASP A 443 15.77 1.38 -10.72
N PHE A 444 14.74 2.18 -10.41
CA PHE A 444 14.14 2.14 -9.08
C PHE A 444 13.61 0.73 -8.85
N ASP A 445 14.27 0.02 -7.92
CA ASP A 445 14.00 -1.38 -7.64
C ASP A 445 13.01 -1.45 -6.48
N PHE A 446 11.76 -1.80 -6.79
CA PHE A 446 10.75 -2.11 -5.77
C PHE A 446 11.16 -3.27 -4.85
N SER A 447 12.26 -4.00 -5.15
CA SER A 447 12.89 -4.94 -4.22
C SER A 447 13.40 -4.29 -2.92
N SER A 448 13.63 -2.97 -2.93
CA SER A 448 14.02 -2.19 -1.75
C SER A 448 12.91 -2.01 -0.72
N TRP A 449 11.65 -2.28 -1.08
CA TRP A 449 10.55 -2.31 -0.12
C TRP A 449 10.78 -3.46 0.89
N PRO A 450 10.53 -3.24 2.20
CA PRO A 450 10.77 -4.24 3.22
C PRO A 450 10.13 -5.58 2.89
N GLN A 451 10.95 -6.63 2.71
CA GLN A 451 10.45 -7.99 2.47
C GLN A 451 9.48 -8.47 3.58
N ASN A 452 9.62 -7.89 4.78
CA ASN A 452 8.83 -8.16 5.97
C ASN A 452 7.61 -7.24 6.15
N ALA A 453 7.34 -6.30 5.25
CA ALA A 453 6.23 -5.36 5.32
C ALA A 453 4.87 -6.08 5.52
N SER A 454 4.66 -7.17 4.79
CA SER A 454 3.46 -8.00 4.91
C SER A 454 3.28 -8.60 6.31
N LEU A 455 4.39 -8.83 7.04
CA LEU A 455 4.35 -9.47 8.36
C LEU A 455 3.64 -8.60 9.39
N VAL A 456 3.68 -7.28 9.21
CA VAL A 456 3.12 -6.28 10.13
C VAL A 456 1.95 -5.49 9.55
N GLY A 457 1.47 -5.88 8.37
CA GLY A 457 0.25 -5.36 7.76
C GLY A 457 0.40 -4.30 6.67
N TYR A 458 1.58 -4.18 6.03
CA TYR A 458 1.84 -3.37 4.82
C TYR A 458 1.81 -4.21 3.54
N LEU A 459 1.83 -3.57 2.36
CA LEU A 459 1.92 -4.29 1.08
C LEU A 459 3.23 -5.07 1.00
N SER A 460 3.26 -6.24 0.38
CA SER A 460 4.51 -6.89 -0.04
C SER A 460 5.07 -6.25 -1.31
N ASN A 461 6.32 -6.56 -1.66
CA ASN A 461 6.93 -6.09 -2.91
C ASN A 461 6.09 -6.54 -4.13
N GLU A 462 5.58 -7.77 -4.10
CA GLU A 462 4.70 -8.26 -5.17
C GLU A 462 3.37 -7.50 -5.21
N GLU A 463 2.78 -7.14 -4.06
CA GLU A 463 1.54 -6.33 -4.01
C GLU A 463 1.75 -4.89 -4.48
N VAL A 464 2.97 -4.33 -4.35
CA VAL A 464 3.34 -3.02 -4.91
C VAL A 464 3.54 -3.12 -6.42
N ASP A 465 4.26 -4.14 -6.87
CA ASP A 465 4.51 -4.42 -8.30
C ASP A 465 3.21 -4.70 -9.07
N GLU A 466 2.26 -5.43 -8.48
CA GLU A 466 0.94 -5.71 -9.08
C GLU A 466 0.10 -4.45 -9.32
N ARG A 467 0.45 -3.32 -8.72
CA ARG A 467 -0.23 -2.02 -8.87
C ARG A 467 0.45 -1.08 -9.86
N PHE A 468 1.60 -1.49 -10.41
CA PHE A 468 2.33 -0.72 -11.39
C PHE A 468 1.92 -1.11 -12.81
N GLU A 469 1.42 -0.15 -13.59
CA GLU A 469 1.11 -0.33 -15.00
C GLU A 469 2.03 0.54 -15.85
N ILE A 470 2.64 -0.06 -16.87
CA ILE A 470 3.44 0.68 -17.87
C ILE A 470 2.89 0.49 -19.28
N HIS A 471 2.84 1.59 -20.01
CA HIS A 471 2.48 1.64 -21.41
C HIS A 471 3.76 1.92 -22.21
N PRO A 472 4.24 0.92 -22.97
CA PRO A 472 5.57 0.96 -23.57
C PRO A 472 5.66 2.04 -24.66
N ASN A 473 6.90 2.39 -25.01
CA ASN A 473 7.21 3.46 -25.95
C ASN A 473 6.52 3.27 -27.32
N GLN A 474 5.79 4.30 -27.76
CA GLN A 474 5.09 4.37 -29.05
C GLN A 474 5.50 5.62 -29.83
N THR A 475 5.67 5.50 -31.15
CA THR A 475 5.98 6.64 -32.03
C THR A 475 4.84 6.97 -32.99
N ILE A 476 4.32 8.20 -32.92
CA ILE A 476 3.26 8.73 -33.79
C ILE A 476 3.85 9.73 -34.78
N LYS A 477 3.56 9.60 -36.07
CA LYS A 477 3.93 10.62 -37.08
C LYS A 477 2.89 11.74 -37.09
N VAL A 478 3.34 12.99 -37.00
CA VAL A 478 2.48 14.19 -37.00
C VAL A 478 2.89 15.11 -38.15
N GLY A 479 2.05 15.18 -39.18
CA GLY A 479 2.41 15.86 -40.42
C GLY A 479 3.66 15.29 -41.11
N LYS A 480 4.15 16.01 -42.12
CA LYS A 480 5.18 15.49 -43.04
C LYS A 480 6.59 15.35 -42.44
N HIS A 481 6.88 16.10 -41.38
CA HIS A 481 8.25 16.29 -40.90
C HIS A 481 8.44 16.15 -39.39
N LYS A 482 7.43 15.65 -38.66
CA LYS A 482 7.54 15.45 -37.22
C LYS A 482 7.05 14.06 -36.82
N SER A 483 7.66 13.54 -35.77
CA SER A 483 7.19 12.35 -35.06
C SER A 483 7.31 12.57 -33.57
N ILE A 484 6.47 11.90 -32.80
CA ILE A 484 6.41 12.00 -31.34
C ILE A 484 6.58 10.60 -30.81
N SER A 485 7.63 10.37 -30.03
CA SER A 485 7.77 9.14 -29.24
C SER A 485 7.23 9.42 -27.84
N PHE A 486 6.50 8.50 -27.22
CA PHE A 486 5.98 8.67 -25.86
C PHE A 486 5.84 7.35 -25.12
N ALA A 487 5.92 7.39 -23.80
CA ALA A 487 5.55 6.30 -22.89
C ALA A 487 4.68 6.88 -21.76
N ALA A 488 3.97 6.01 -21.06
CA ALA A 488 3.19 6.39 -19.88
C ALA A 488 3.29 5.32 -18.80
N ALA A 489 3.16 5.72 -17.54
CA ALA A 489 3.07 4.80 -16.41
C ALA A 489 2.06 5.31 -15.39
N SER A 490 1.44 4.38 -14.67
CA SER A 490 0.54 4.68 -13.57
C SER A 490 0.75 3.67 -12.44
N GLN A 491 0.81 4.15 -11.20
CA GLN A 491 0.94 3.34 -9.99
C GLN A 491 -0.27 3.60 -9.10
N GLY A 492 -0.99 2.54 -8.74
CA GLY A 492 -2.01 2.62 -7.72
C GLY A 492 -1.40 2.90 -6.34
N GLY A 493 -1.90 3.93 -5.68
CA GLY A 493 -1.50 4.34 -4.34
C GLY A 493 -1.91 3.34 -3.26
N TYR A 494 -1.45 3.62 -2.03
CA TYR A 494 -1.62 2.77 -0.87
C TYR A 494 -2.13 3.56 0.32
N TYR A 495 -3.22 3.07 0.91
CA TYR A 495 -3.83 3.63 2.11
C TYR A 495 -3.91 2.49 3.14
N PRO A 496 -3.25 2.58 4.32
CA PRO A 496 -3.27 1.50 5.30
C PRO A 496 -4.67 1.04 5.70
N CYS A 497 -5.64 1.95 5.73
CA CYS A 497 -7.04 1.65 6.04
C CYS A 497 -7.88 1.17 4.84
N ASN A 498 -7.36 1.23 3.62
CA ASN A 498 -8.01 0.72 2.42
C ASN A 498 -6.97 0.09 1.48
N ARG A 499 -6.44 -1.06 1.89
CA ARG A 499 -5.39 -1.77 1.13
C ARG A 499 -5.82 -2.10 -0.29
N THR A 500 -7.10 -2.31 -0.56
CA THR A 500 -7.64 -2.66 -1.88
C THR A 500 -8.19 -1.44 -2.63
N LYS A 501 -7.78 -0.22 -2.25
CA LYS A 501 -8.10 0.99 -3.03
C LYS A 501 -7.69 0.75 -4.48
N ALA A 502 -8.63 1.01 -5.39
CA ALA A 502 -8.36 1.01 -6.82
C ALA A 502 -7.60 2.28 -7.19
N ASN A 503 -6.73 2.18 -8.20
CA ASN A 503 -6.12 3.35 -8.80
C ASN A 503 -7.24 4.29 -9.31
N GLN A 504 -7.24 5.53 -8.84
CA GLN A 504 -8.22 6.56 -9.20
C GLN A 504 -7.69 7.46 -10.31
N ASP A 505 -6.41 7.39 -10.64
CA ASP A 505 -5.87 8.06 -11.82
C ASP A 505 -6.23 7.34 -13.12
N ALA A 506 -6.25 8.11 -14.20
CA ALA A 506 -6.34 7.60 -15.55
C ALA A 506 -5.48 8.43 -16.50
N PHE A 507 -5.19 7.88 -17.67
CA PHE A 507 -4.58 8.65 -18.76
C PHE A 507 -5.10 8.19 -20.10
N SER A 508 -4.88 9.00 -21.13
CA SER A 508 -5.27 8.72 -22.51
C SER A 508 -4.21 9.20 -23.49
N SER A 509 -4.08 8.46 -24.59
CA SER A 509 -3.27 8.85 -25.75
C SER A 509 -4.00 8.44 -27.02
N CYS A 510 -4.22 9.37 -27.96
CA CYS A 510 -4.94 9.08 -29.21
C CYS A 510 -4.34 9.83 -30.40
N ILE A 511 -4.52 9.27 -31.60
CA ILE A 511 -4.09 9.89 -32.86
C ILE A 511 -5.27 10.64 -33.47
N VAL A 512 -5.08 11.92 -33.81
CA VAL A 512 -6.04 12.69 -34.60
C VAL A 512 -5.75 12.47 -36.08
N LYS A 513 -6.66 11.82 -36.81
CA LYS A 513 -6.42 11.54 -38.24
C LYS A 513 -6.58 12.81 -39.07
N ASP A 514 -5.95 12.82 -40.24
CA ASP A 514 -6.19 13.84 -41.27
C ASP A 514 -7.05 13.20 -42.38
N PRO A 515 -8.38 13.44 -42.40
CA PRO A 515 -9.28 12.92 -43.43
C PRO A 515 -8.87 13.26 -44.87
N SER A 516 -8.01 14.28 -45.07
CA SER A 516 -7.56 14.71 -46.40
C SER A 516 -6.49 13.81 -47.05
N SER A 517 -5.90 12.87 -46.31
CA SER A 517 -4.89 11.93 -46.82
C SER A 517 -5.55 10.73 -47.52
N ALA A 518 -6.14 10.95 -48.69
CA ALA A 518 -6.63 9.86 -49.54
C ALA A 518 -5.47 8.97 -50.01
N SER A 519 -5.37 7.75 -49.47
CA SER A 519 -4.57 6.62 -49.98
C SER A 519 -3.04 6.88 -50.10
N LYS A 520 -2.26 6.26 -49.18
CA LYS A 520 -0.79 6.00 -49.19
C LYS A 520 0.15 6.90 -48.36
N SER A 521 -0.32 7.90 -47.60
CA SER A 521 0.57 8.61 -46.65
C SER A 521 0.05 8.53 -45.20
N ASN A 522 0.84 7.91 -44.30
CA ASN A 522 0.59 7.78 -42.84
C ASN A 522 0.72 9.13 -42.12
N ASN A 523 -0.04 10.14 -42.53
CA ASN A 523 0.15 11.51 -42.12
C ASN A 523 -1.01 11.95 -41.21
N ASN A 524 -0.79 11.97 -39.90
CA ASN A 524 -1.81 12.35 -38.92
C ASN A 524 -1.86 13.88 -38.72
N PHE A 525 -3.01 14.40 -38.30
CA PHE A 525 -3.20 15.82 -37.99
C PHE A 525 -2.45 16.21 -36.71
N GLY A 526 -2.57 15.36 -35.68
CA GLY A 526 -1.95 15.57 -34.37
C GLY A 526 -1.97 14.32 -33.50
N ALA A 527 -1.42 14.44 -32.30
CA ALA A 527 -1.48 13.43 -31.24
C ALA A 527 -2.01 14.08 -29.95
N PHE A 528 -3.00 13.47 -29.33
CA PHE A 528 -3.65 13.93 -28.11
C PHE A 528 -3.19 13.07 -26.94
N PHE A 529 -2.83 13.72 -25.83
CA PHE A 529 -2.42 13.10 -24.57
C PHE A 529 -3.19 13.75 -23.42
N SER A 530 -3.59 13.00 -22.41
CA SER A 530 -4.21 13.58 -21.21
C SER A 530 -3.96 12.71 -19.99
N VAL A 531 -3.77 13.34 -18.84
CA VAL A 531 -3.77 12.71 -17.52
C VAL A 531 -4.97 13.20 -16.73
N PHE A 532 -5.48 12.36 -15.84
CA PHE A 532 -6.65 12.59 -15.00
C PHE A 532 -6.32 12.05 -13.61
N ASP A 533 -6.33 12.90 -12.60
CA ASP A 533 -6.23 12.46 -11.20
C ASP A 533 -7.64 12.48 -10.60
N GLY A 534 -8.09 11.32 -10.10
CA GLY A 534 -9.46 11.09 -9.67
C GLY A 534 -9.57 11.10 -8.15
N HIS A 535 -10.57 11.82 -7.63
CA HIS A 535 -10.74 11.99 -6.18
C HIS A 535 -12.15 11.69 -5.69
N GLY A 536 -12.27 11.50 -4.37
CA GLY A 536 -13.51 11.16 -3.71
C GLY A 536 -13.87 9.68 -3.82
N GLY A 537 -14.99 9.27 -3.22
CA GLY A 537 -15.38 7.86 -3.13
C GLY A 537 -15.67 7.16 -4.47
N LYS A 538 -15.76 7.93 -5.55
CA LYS A 538 -16.02 7.50 -6.94
C LYS A 538 -15.00 8.05 -7.95
N GLY A 539 -13.81 8.43 -7.46
CA GLY A 539 -12.75 9.03 -8.28
C GLY A 539 -12.34 8.16 -9.47
N THR A 540 -12.26 6.83 -9.30
CA THR A 540 -11.92 5.90 -10.40
C THR A 540 -12.94 5.95 -11.53
N GLU A 541 -14.24 5.91 -11.21
CA GLU A 541 -15.28 6.02 -12.23
C GLU A 541 -15.26 7.41 -12.90
N CYS A 542 -15.05 8.48 -12.12
CA CYS A 542 -14.98 9.84 -12.65
C CYS A 542 -13.79 10.06 -13.60
N SER A 543 -12.59 9.59 -13.27
CA SER A 543 -11.39 9.76 -14.11
C SER A 543 -11.49 8.94 -15.40
N LEU A 544 -11.99 7.70 -15.33
CA LEU A 544 -12.19 6.84 -16.50
C LEU A 544 -13.27 7.37 -17.45
N ASP A 545 -14.45 7.75 -16.93
CA ASP A 545 -15.55 8.26 -17.76
C ASP A 545 -15.19 9.63 -18.37
N THR A 546 -14.49 10.49 -17.61
CA THR A 546 -13.96 11.77 -18.12
C THR A 546 -12.93 11.54 -19.22
N SER A 547 -11.98 10.62 -19.00
CA SER A 547 -10.98 10.23 -20.01
C SER A 547 -11.63 9.79 -21.31
N HIS A 548 -12.68 8.97 -21.23
CA HIS A 548 -13.45 8.53 -22.40
C HIS A 548 -14.16 9.69 -23.10
N HIS A 549 -14.91 10.53 -22.37
CA HIS A 549 -15.71 11.61 -22.94
C HIS A 549 -14.87 12.73 -23.53
N VAL A 550 -13.85 13.21 -22.82
CA VAL A 550 -12.94 14.25 -23.31
C VAL A 550 -12.23 13.78 -24.56
N THR A 551 -11.62 12.59 -24.52
CA THR A 551 -10.88 12.05 -25.67
C THR A 551 -11.80 11.87 -26.88
N THR A 552 -12.95 11.21 -26.71
CA THR A 552 -13.86 10.94 -27.83
C THR A 552 -14.36 12.23 -28.47
N ASN A 553 -14.79 13.20 -27.66
CA ASN A 553 -15.36 14.44 -28.16
C ASN A 553 -14.31 15.34 -28.85
N VAL A 554 -13.09 15.42 -28.31
CA VAL A 554 -11.99 16.15 -28.96
C VAL A 554 -11.68 15.55 -30.33
N ILE A 555 -11.54 14.23 -30.41
CA ILE A 555 -11.20 13.54 -31.67
C ILE A 555 -12.33 13.71 -32.70
N SER A 556 -13.57 13.40 -32.33
CA SER A 556 -14.70 13.46 -33.28
C SER A 556 -14.92 14.87 -33.81
N THR A 557 -14.88 15.88 -32.92
CA THR A 557 -15.12 17.28 -33.30
C THR A 557 -13.99 17.81 -34.18
N LEU A 558 -12.73 17.44 -33.91
CA LEU A 558 -11.61 17.82 -34.76
C LEU A 558 -11.69 17.18 -36.14
N GLU A 559 -11.98 15.87 -36.22
CA GLU A 559 -12.10 15.16 -37.49
C GLU A 559 -13.25 15.72 -38.34
N GLU A 560 -14.42 15.98 -37.73
CA GLU A 560 -15.57 16.60 -38.41
C GLU A 560 -15.26 18.04 -38.87
N CYS A 561 -14.56 18.83 -38.04
CA CYS A 561 -14.15 20.18 -38.41
C CYS A 561 -13.19 20.18 -39.60
N ILE A 562 -12.24 19.23 -39.64
CA ILE A 562 -11.32 19.06 -40.76
C ILE A 562 -12.09 18.68 -42.03
N GLU A 563 -13.02 17.73 -41.95
CA GLU A 563 -13.83 17.27 -43.09
C GLU A 563 -14.75 18.37 -43.64
N THR A 564 -15.48 19.07 -42.77
CA THR A 564 -16.40 20.15 -43.14
C THR A 564 -15.68 21.32 -43.81
N THR A 565 -14.50 21.68 -43.30
CA THR A 565 -13.66 22.75 -43.87
C THR A 565 -13.20 22.38 -45.29
N MET A 566 -12.97 21.10 -45.57
CA MET A 566 -12.62 20.61 -46.91
C MET A 566 -13.81 20.68 -47.88
N HIS A 567 -15.00 20.26 -47.44
CA HIS A 567 -16.21 20.31 -48.27
C HIS A 567 -16.58 21.74 -48.69
N LYS A 568 -16.47 22.72 -47.78
CA LYS A 568 -16.68 24.14 -48.11
C LYS A 568 -15.71 24.62 -49.19
N LYS A 569 -14.43 24.23 -49.13
CA LYS A 569 -13.45 24.56 -50.17
C LYS A 569 -13.74 23.88 -51.52
N ALA A 570 -14.17 22.62 -51.52
CA ALA A 570 -14.54 21.93 -52.76
C ALA A 570 -15.76 22.59 -53.43
N TYR A 571 -16.70 23.09 -52.62
CA TYR A 571 -17.84 23.87 -53.08
C TYR A 571 -17.44 25.27 -53.60
N ASP A 572 -16.56 25.98 -52.90
CA ASP A 572 -16.06 27.29 -53.34
C ASP A 572 -15.22 27.18 -54.63
N LEU A 573 -14.42 26.13 -54.79
CA LEU A 573 -13.71 25.87 -56.04
C LEU A 573 -14.65 25.49 -57.19
N SER A 574 -15.70 24.69 -56.95
CA SER A 574 -16.65 24.29 -58.00
C SER A 574 -17.54 25.45 -58.46
N SER A 575 -17.96 26.32 -57.53
CA SER A 575 -18.68 27.56 -57.83
C SER A 575 -17.80 28.61 -58.53
N SER A 576 -16.51 28.71 -58.17
CA SER A 576 -15.53 29.56 -58.87
C SER A 576 -15.26 29.11 -60.32
N VAL A 577 -15.37 27.81 -60.61
CA VAL A 577 -15.21 27.25 -61.96
C VAL A 577 -16.45 27.47 -62.82
N HIS A 578 -17.66 27.42 -62.23
CA HIS A 578 -18.91 27.75 -62.96
C HIS A 578 -19.01 29.22 -63.39
N VAL A 579 -18.40 30.15 -62.66
CA VAL A 579 -18.39 31.58 -63.01
C VAL A 579 -17.37 31.90 -64.14
N ARG A 580 -16.47 30.98 -64.50
CA ARG A 580 -15.48 31.20 -65.58
C ARG A 580 -15.89 30.64 -66.95
N SER A 581 -17.01 29.92 -67.07
CA SER A 581 -17.45 29.30 -68.32
C SER A 581 -18.70 29.91 -68.97
N MET A 582 -19.21 31.04 -68.46
CA MET A 582 -20.32 31.76 -69.09
C MET A 582 -19.97 33.25 -69.26
N ASP A 583 -20.28 33.75 -70.47
CA ASP A 583 -20.28 35.14 -70.93
C ASP A 583 -19.00 35.75 -71.53
N LEU A 584 -18.64 35.23 -72.71
CA LEU A 584 -18.39 36.06 -73.89
C LEU A 584 -19.70 36.10 -74.72
N THR A 585 -20.43 37.21 -74.73
CA THR A 585 -21.14 37.85 -75.88
C THR A 585 -22.30 38.78 -75.45
N SER A 586 -22.45 39.90 -76.19
CA SER A 586 -23.55 40.90 -76.20
C SER A 586 -23.68 41.81 -74.96
N HIS A 587 -23.22 43.06 -75.02
CA HIS A 587 -23.92 44.29 -75.48
C HIS A 587 -25.25 44.63 -74.78
N SER A 588 -25.19 45.76 -74.04
CA SER A 588 -26.19 46.82 -73.86
C SER A 588 -26.97 46.90 -72.53
N ILE A 589 -26.95 48.13 -71.96
CA ILE A 589 -27.90 48.73 -70.98
C ILE A 589 -27.65 48.28 -69.51
N ASP A 590 -27.55 49.09 -68.44
CA ASP A 590 -27.73 50.52 -68.17
C ASP A 590 -26.83 50.94 -66.98
N ARG A 591 -26.49 52.23 -66.90
CA ARG A 591 -25.54 52.84 -65.96
C ARG A 591 -26.20 53.40 -64.69
N SER A 592 -27.39 52.92 -64.27
CA SER A 592 -28.18 53.56 -63.20
C SER A 592 -28.45 52.74 -61.92
N MET A 593 -27.79 51.58 -61.70
CA MET A 593 -27.94 50.80 -60.45
C MET A 593 -26.65 50.63 -59.64
N ARG A 594 -25.78 51.67 -59.63
CA ARG A 594 -24.57 51.70 -58.79
C ARG A 594 -24.61 52.70 -57.62
N SER A 595 -25.78 53.23 -57.24
CA SER A 595 -25.87 54.25 -56.18
C SER A 595 -26.89 54.02 -55.07
N ASN A 596 -27.56 52.86 -54.95
CA ASN A 596 -28.60 52.66 -53.90
C ASN A 596 -28.46 51.38 -53.05
N LEU A 597 -27.26 50.85 -52.85
CA LEU A 597 -26.99 49.78 -51.86
C LEU A 597 -25.96 50.18 -50.80
N ASN A 598 -25.67 51.49 -50.68
CA ASN A 598 -24.58 51.99 -49.83
C ASN A 598 -25.03 52.82 -48.61
N THR A 599 -26.27 52.68 -48.13
CA THR A 599 -26.77 53.44 -46.97
C THR A 599 -27.79 52.66 -46.15
N SER A 600 -27.37 51.60 -45.43
CA SER A 600 -27.94 51.25 -44.11
C SER A 600 -27.19 50.20 -43.28
N PHE A 601 -26.10 49.58 -43.77
CA PHE A 601 -25.37 48.54 -43.01
C PHE A 601 -23.99 48.95 -42.45
N HIS A 602 -23.68 50.24 -42.41
CA HIS A 602 -22.48 50.77 -41.73
C HIS A 602 -22.85 51.47 -40.42
N ARG A 603 -23.03 50.69 -39.34
CA ARG A 603 -22.77 51.10 -37.95
C ARG A 603 -22.91 49.90 -37.01
N SER A 604 -21.84 49.13 -36.84
CA SER A 604 -21.42 48.63 -35.52
C SER A 604 -20.06 47.93 -35.59
N MET A 605 -19.15 48.42 -34.75
CA MET A 605 -17.87 47.86 -34.29
C MET A 605 -16.90 47.30 -35.34
N HIS A 606 -16.11 48.21 -35.92
CA HIS A 606 -14.73 47.90 -36.29
C HIS A 606 -13.88 47.91 -35.00
N ILE A 607 -13.29 46.77 -34.63
CA ILE A 607 -12.09 46.71 -33.81
C ILE A 607 -11.05 46.02 -34.68
N ASP A 608 -9.98 46.75 -35.00
CA ASP A 608 -8.87 46.25 -35.81
C ASP A 608 -7.98 45.36 -34.93
N PHE A 609 -7.97 44.05 -35.19
CA PHE A 609 -7.31 43.05 -34.34
C PHE A 609 -5.78 43.12 -34.43
N ASP A 610 -5.24 43.73 -35.50
CA ASP A 610 -3.80 43.94 -35.68
C ASP A 610 -3.24 45.06 -34.80
N GLU A 611 -4.09 45.93 -34.24
CA GLU A 611 -3.71 46.94 -33.26
C GLU A 611 -3.68 46.35 -31.82
N LEU A 612 -4.48 45.31 -31.54
CA LEU A 612 -4.51 44.64 -30.23
C LEU A 612 -3.29 43.73 -29.99
N VAL A 613 -2.74 43.13 -31.05
CA VAL A 613 -1.57 42.22 -30.97
C VAL A 613 -0.25 43.01 -30.78
N ARG A 614 -0.24 44.33 -30.98
CA ARG A 614 0.96 45.15 -30.77
C ARG A 614 1.13 45.70 -29.36
N ASP A 615 0.08 45.63 -28.53
CA ASP A 615 0.06 46.21 -27.17
C ASP A 615 0.02 45.16 -26.03
N GLU A 616 0.37 43.90 -26.30
CA GLU A 616 0.45 42.79 -25.31
C GLU A 616 1.48 42.97 -24.17
N ALA A 617 2.14 44.13 -24.07
CA ALA A 617 3.09 44.40 -22.98
C ALA A 617 2.47 45.13 -21.77
N LYS A 618 1.25 45.69 -21.84
CA LYS A 618 0.70 46.53 -20.74
C LYS A 618 -0.83 46.58 -20.69
N HIS A 619 -1.50 45.60 -20.07
CA HIS A 619 -2.60 45.76 -19.08
C HIS A 619 -3.59 44.58 -18.96
N ASP A 620 -3.88 44.28 -17.68
CA ASP A 620 -4.98 43.61 -16.96
C ASP A 620 -6.06 42.71 -17.62
N ASN A 621 -6.24 41.52 -17.02
CA ASN A 621 -7.11 40.40 -17.43
C ASN A 621 -8.63 40.67 -17.39
N ASN A 622 -9.07 41.79 -16.84
CA ASN A 622 -10.50 42.11 -16.64
C ASN A 622 -11.27 42.48 -17.93
N THR A 623 -10.56 42.90 -18.98
CA THR A 623 -11.17 43.41 -20.22
C THR A 623 -11.71 42.28 -21.11
N LEU A 624 -11.09 41.10 -21.08
CA LEU A 624 -11.51 39.88 -21.79
C LEU A 624 -12.74 39.22 -21.15
N ALA A 625 -12.88 39.28 -19.83
CA ALA A 625 -14.04 38.77 -19.09
C ALA A 625 -15.33 39.56 -19.42
N THR A 626 -15.20 40.88 -19.62
CA THR A 626 -16.32 41.77 -19.96
C THR A 626 -16.83 41.54 -21.39
N ALA A 627 -15.93 41.23 -22.33
CA ALA A 627 -16.29 40.83 -23.69
C ALA A 627 -17.00 39.45 -23.73
N ARG A 628 -16.57 38.51 -22.88
CA ARG A 628 -17.20 37.18 -22.71
C ARG A 628 -18.60 37.28 -22.09
N SER A 629 -18.84 38.17 -21.13
CA SER A 629 -20.18 38.35 -20.52
C SER A 629 -21.20 38.99 -21.48
N SER A 630 -20.76 39.89 -22.35
CA SER A 630 -21.60 40.53 -23.37
C SER A 630 -22.01 39.58 -24.50
N LEU A 631 -21.18 38.57 -24.84
CA LEU A 631 -21.58 37.50 -25.75
C LEU A 631 -22.62 36.56 -25.09
N ARG A 632 -22.49 36.32 -23.78
CA ARG A 632 -23.42 35.48 -22.99
C ARG A 632 -24.81 36.07 -22.87
N SER A 633 -24.95 37.38 -22.65
CA SER A 633 -26.27 38.03 -22.55
C SER A 633 -27.08 37.96 -23.85
N SER A 634 -26.41 37.83 -25.00
CA SER A 634 -27.05 37.66 -26.30
C SER A 634 -27.55 36.23 -26.54
N ILE A 635 -26.88 35.22 -25.95
CA ILE A 635 -27.22 33.79 -26.12
C ILE A 635 -28.34 33.34 -25.16
N VAL A 636 -28.44 33.95 -23.98
CA VAL A 636 -29.45 33.56 -22.95
C VAL A 636 -30.88 34.02 -23.30
N SER A 637 -31.06 34.90 -24.29
CA SER A 637 -32.39 35.40 -24.68
C SER A 637 -33.18 34.48 -25.63
N SER A 638 -32.58 33.41 -26.16
CA SER A 638 -33.27 32.42 -27.01
C SER A 638 -33.49 31.11 -26.25
N GLY A 639 -34.59 31.05 -25.49
CA GLY A 639 -35.04 29.82 -24.83
C GLY A 639 -35.54 28.78 -25.84
N GLN A 640 -34.66 27.87 -26.25
CA GLN A 640 -34.91 26.47 -26.64
C GLN A 640 -33.57 25.85 -27.05
N GLY A 641 -33.26 24.66 -26.54
CA GLY A 641 -31.99 23.97 -26.77
C GLY A 641 -31.79 23.57 -28.23
N GLU A 642 -31.12 24.42 -29.00
CA GLU A 642 -30.34 24.02 -30.17
C GLU A 642 -28.91 24.56 -30.04
N ILE A 643 -27.94 23.65 -30.17
CA ILE A 643 -26.51 23.90 -30.33
C ILE A 643 -26.31 24.94 -31.46
N PRO A 644 -25.36 25.89 -31.36
CA PRO A 644 -25.02 26.74 -32.49
C PRO A 644 -24.57 25.85 -33.66
N LYS A 645 -25.42 25.71 -34.68
CA LYS A 645 -25.05 25.02 -35.92
C LYS A 645 -23.78 25.69 -36.48
N ILE A 646 -22.79 24.86 -36.83
CA ILE A 646 -21.52 25.21 -37.52
C ILE A 646 -21.75 25.98 -38.86
N SER A 647 -23.01 26.19 -39.25
CA SER A 647 -23.44 26.97 -40.41
C SER A 647 -23.16 28.48 -40.32
N ASN A 648 -22.83 29.06 -39.16
CA ASN A 648 -22.64 30.51 -39.01
C ASN A 648 -21.18 31.01 -39.13
N LEU A 649 -20.28 30.22 -39.69
CA LEU A 649 -18.87 30.61 -39.89
C LEU A 649 -18.71 31.59 -41.06
N THR A 650 -18.44 32.86 -40.76
CA THR A 650 -18.06 33.89 -41.74
C THR A 650 -16.64 33.62 -42.26
N LEU A 651 -16.48 33.51 -43.58
CA LEU A 651 -15.16 33.39 -44.23
C LEU A 651 -14.34 34.67 -44.01
N ILE A 652 -13.31 34.60 -43.15
CA ILE A 652 -12.30 35.66 -43.07
C ILE A 652 -11.44 35.56 -44.34
N HIS A 653 -11.63 36.48 -45.28
CA HIS A 653 -10.86 36.55 -46.51
C HIS A 653 -9.35 36.64 -46.21
N GLY A 654 -8.58 35.63 -46.63
CA GLY A 654 -7.10 35.66 -46.63
C GLY A 654 -6.35 34.70 -45.71
N LYS A 655 -7.00 33.95 -44.80
CA LYS A 655 -6.33 32.95 -43.93
C LYS A 655 -6.30 31.55 -44.54
N SER A 656 -5.25 30.77 -44.29
CA SER A 656 -5.15 29.38 -44.78
C SER A 656 -6.07 28.44 -43.97
N MET A 657 -6.61 27.36 -44.58
CA MET A 657 -7.49 26.40 -43.87
C MET A 657 -6.88 25.85 -42.58
N LYS A 658 -5.55 25.65 -42.56
CA LYS A 658 -4.84 25.17 -41.37
C LYS A 658 -4.84 26.18 -40.23
N GLU A 659 -4.82 27.47 -40.54
CA GLU A 659 -4.94 28.54 -39.54
C GLU A 659 -6.37 28.68 -39.03
N MET A 660 -7.37 28.45 -39.88
CA MET A 660 -8.77 28.45 -39.45
C MET A 660 -9.06 27.35 -38.43
N ILE A 661 -8.61 26.12 -38.71
CA ILE A 661 -8.76 24.99 -37.78
C ILE A 661 -7.96 25.24 -36.49
N ALA A 662 -6.71 25.74 -36.61
CA ALA A 662 -5.88 26.03 -35.44
C ALA A 662 -6.52 27.03 -34.46
N ASN A 663 -7.25 28.02 -34.97
CA ASN A 663 -7.96 28.99 -34.12
C ASN A 663 -9.19 28.42 -33.41
N GLN A 664 -9.71 27.26 -33.85
CA GLN A 664 -10.85 26.59 -33.23
C GLN A 664 -10.45 25.58 -32.15
N ILE A 665 -9.21 25.08 -32.18
CA ILE A 665 -8.74 24.04 -31.26
C ILE A 665 -8.95 24.40 -29.78
N PRO A 666 -8.60 25.61 -29.29
CA PRO A 666 -8.84 25.97 -27.88
C PRO A 666 -10.32 25.87 -27.48
N PHE A 667 -11.23 26.28 -28.38
CA PHE A 667 -12.68 26.18 -28.15
C PHE A 667 -13.13 24.72 -28.12
N ILE A 668 -12.64 23.88 -29.03
CA ILE A 668 -12.97 22.45 -29.06
C ILE A 668 -12.49 21.75 -27.78
N LEU A 669 -11.30 22.11 -27.27
CA LEU A 669 -10.81 21.59 -26.00
C LEU A 669 -11.70 22.04 -24.83
N ALA A 670 -12.02 23.33 -24.75
CA ALA A 670 -12.89 23.87 -23.70
C ALA A 670 -14.30 23.27 -23.71
N ASP A 671 -14.90 23.15 -24.89
CA ASP A 671 -16.21 22.54 -25.08
C ASP A 671 -16.19 21.05 -24.71
N SER A 672 -15.08 20.35 -24.93
CA SER A 672 -14.98 18.92 -24.59
C SER A 672 -14.91 18.68 -23.08
N PHE A 673 -14.25 19.56 -22.31
CA PHE A 673 -14.20 19.47 -20.86
C PHE A 673 -15.57 19.78 -20.24
N THR A 674 -16.24 20.83 -20.72
CA THR A 674 -17.59 21.18 -20.27
C THR A 674 -18.63 20.14 -20.67
N TYR A 675 -18.51 19.55 -21.86
CA TYR A 675 -19.32 18.41 -22.30
C TYR A 675 -19.13 17.18 -21.40
N ALA A 676 -17.87 16.81 -21.09
CA ALA A 676 -17.59 15.70 -20.20
C ALA A 676 -18.18 15.94 -18.80
N ASN A 677 -18.01 17.14 -18.25
CA ASN A 677 -18.62 17.52 -16.98
C ASN A 677 -20.15 17.40 -17.00
N GLN A 678 -20.81 17.88 -18.06
CA GLN A 678 -22.26 17.74 -18.20
C GLN A 678 -22.66 16.26 -18.23
N LYS A 679 -21.94 15.40 -18.96
CA LYS A 679 -22.25 13.96 -19.02
C LYS A 679 -22.08 13.25 -17.69
N LEU A 680 -21.04 13.59 -16.94
CA LEU A 680 -20.82 13.05 -15.60
C LEU A 680 -21.92 13.48 -14.61
N LEU A 681 -22.34 14.75 -14.65
CA LEU A 681 -23.40 15.27 -13.77
C LEU A 681 -24.81 14.79 -14.16
N GLU A 682 -25.04 14.47 -15.44
CA GLU A 682 -26.29 13.87 -15.94
C GLU A 682 -26.38 12.36 -15.68
N ASP A 683 -25.31 11.73 -15.21
CA ASP A 683 -25.27 10.28 -15.01
C ASP A 683 -26.28 9.85 -13.93
N PRO A 684 -27.23 8.94 -14.24
CA PRO A 684 -28.26 8.52 -13.30
C PRO A 684 -27.72 7.77 -12.07
N ARG A 685 -26.45 7.32 -12.09
CA ARG A 685 -25.77 6.71 -10.96
C ARG A 685 -25.35 7.75 -9.90
N GLY A 686 -25.33 9.04 -10.25
CA GLY A 686 -24.92 10.13 -9.35
C GLY A 686 -23.43 10.08 -8.97
N ILE A 687 -22.57 9.47 -9.79
CA ILE A 687 -21.16 9.24 -9.44
C ILE A 687 -20.37 10.52 -9.21
N ALA A 688 -20.76 11.62 -9.86
CA ALA A 688 -20.01 12.87 -9.87
C ALA A 688 -20.56 13.95 -8.93
N GLU A 689 -21.50 13.63 -8.03
CA GLU A 689 -22.05 14.62 -7.08
C GLU A 689 -21.01 15.07 -6.04
N SER A 690 -20.28 14.12 -5.46
CA SER A 690 -19.27 14.33 -4.39
C SER A 690 -17.91 13.71 -4.74
N ALA A 691 -17.66 13.49 -6.03
CA ALA A 691 -16.40 12.98 -6.57
C ALA A 691 -16.16 13.62 -7.93
N GLY A 692 -14.91 13.64 -8.36
CA GLY A 692 -14.51 14.30 -9.58
C GLY A 692 -13.12 13.88 -10.02
N THR A 693 -12.59 14.64 -10.96
CA THR A 693 -11.23 14.45 -11.44
C THR A 693 -10.65 15.78 -11.95
N THR A 694 -9.34 15.92 -11.78
CA THR A 694 -8.53 16.91 -12.49
C THR A 694 -8.25 16.42 -13.91
N ALA A 695 -7.91 17.33 -14.83
CA ALA A 695 -7.64 16.96 -16.21
C ALA A 695 -6.65 17.93 -16.87
N THR A 696 -5.52 17.38 -17.31
CA THR A 696 -4.51 18.11 -18.09
C THR A 696 -4.33 17.43 -19.44
N SER A 697 -4.74 18.10 -20.51
CA SER A 697 -4.67 17.60 -21.89
C SER A 697 -3.68 18.39 -22.74
N LEU A 698 -2.94 17.68 -23.60
CA LEU A 698 -2.00 18.20 -24.59
C LEU A 698 -2.32 17.64 -25.99
N LEU A 699 -2.68 18.51 -26.92
CA LEU A 699 -2.74 18.20 -28.35
C LEU A 699 -1.49 18.75 -29.06
N VAL A 700 -0.68 17.84 -29.59
CA VAL A 700 0.51 18.17 -30.37
C VAL A 700 0.18 18.13 -31.87
N THR A 701 0.22 19.29 -32.53
CA THR A 701 0.07 19.40 -33.99
C THR A 701 1.43 19.58 -34.67
N SER A 702 1.45 19.68 -36.00
CA SER A 702 2.70 19.96 -36.72
C SER A 702 3.38 21.29 -36.34
N LYS A 703 2.63 22.26 -35.80
CA LYS A 703 3.10 23.62 -35.53
C LYS A 703 2.95 24.08 -34.08
N HIS A 704 1.99 23.56 -33.32
CA HIS A 704 1.66 24.06 -31.99
C HIS A 704 1.42 22.93 -30.99
N PHE A 705 1.73 23.21 -29.73
CA PHE A 705 1.19 22.54 -28.55
C PHE A 705 -0.09 23.28 -28.16
N HIS A 706 -1.22 22.57 -28.05
CA HIS A 706 -2.47 23.11 -27.51
C HIS A 706 -2.76 22.41 -26.19
N ILE A 707 -2.94 23.18 -25.12
CA ILE A 707 -3.08 22.69 -23.76
C ILE A 707 -4.47 23.09 -23.25
N ALA A 708 -5.10 22.22 -22.48
CA ALA A 708 -6.26 22.52 -21.66
C ALA A 708 -6.06 21.93 -20.26
N ASN A 709 -6.20 22.75 -19.22
CA ASN A 709 -6.01 22.34 -17.83
C ASN A 709 -7.22 22.68 -16.94
N VAL A 710 -7.59 21.75 -16.07
CA VAL A 710 -8.50 21.90 -14.95
C VAL A 710 -7.88 21.15 -13.76
N GLY A 711 -7.62 21.86 -12.66
CA GLY A 711 -6.94 21.29 -11.48
C GLY A 711 -5.45 21.66 -11.38
N ASP A 712 -4.69 20.81 -10.70
CA ASP A 712 -3.30 20.99 -10.23
C ASP A 712 -2.28 20.02 -10.86
N SER A 713 -2.71 19.13 -11.75
CA SER A 713 -1.81 18.36 -12.62
C SER A 713 -0.96 19.28 -13.51
N ARG A 714 0.31 18.93 -13.76
CA ARG A 714 1.26 19.78 -14.53
C ARG A 714 1.60 19.24 -15.91
N CYS A 715 1.82 20.15 -16.86
CA CYS A 715 2.51 19.89 -18.13
C CYS A 715 3.82 20.68 -18.19
N LEU A 716 4.95 19.98 -18.27
CA LEU A 716 6.27 20.57 -18.45
C LEU A 716 6.74 20.45 -19.89
N LEU A 717 7.41 21.48 -20.41
CA LEU A 717 8.20 21.42 -21.64
C LEU A 717 9.68 21.53 -21.31
N ILE A 718 10.43 20.47 -21.65
CA ILE A 718 11.88 20.42 -21.48
C ILE A 718 12.49 20.70 -22.83
N THR A 719 13.23 21.80 -22.93
CA THR A 719 13.81 22.27 -24.17
C THR A 719 15.32 22.24 -24.10
N LYS A 720 15.95 21.53 -25.06
CA LYS A 720 17.41 21.44 -25.16
C LYS A 720 17.93 22.31 -26.30
N SER A 721 18.75 23.30 -25.98
CA SER A 721 19.36 24.20 -26.98
C SER A 721 20.82 24.52 -26.64
N LYS A 722 21.74 24.17 -27.56
CA LYS A 722 23.19 24.45 -27.45
C LYS A 722 23.81 24.01 -26.11
N GLY A 723 23.34 22.90 -25.55
CA GLY A 723 23.83 22.37 -24.26
C GLY A 723 23.16 22.98 -23.02
N LYS A 724 22.30 23.99 -23.17
CA LYS A 724 21.45 24.50 -22.09
C LYS A 724 20.10 23.78 -22.10
N VAL A 725 19.67 23.35 -20.92
CA VAL A 725 18.33 22.81 -20.64
C VAL A 725 17.50 23.94 -20.07
N GLU A 726 16.28 24.08 -20.58
CA GLU A 726 15.26 25.02 -20.07
C GLU A 726 14.00 24.19 -19.78
N VAL A 727 13.46 24.32 -18.57
CA VAL A 727 12.26 23.61 -18.10
C VAL A 727 11.16 24.64 -17.88
N ASP A 728 10.10 24.56 -18.70
CA ASP A 728 8.97 25.48 -18.64
C ASP A 728 7.72 24.74 -18.16
N GLN A 729 7.15 25.15 -17.01
CA GLN A 729 5.81 24.73 -16.61
C GLN A 729 4.77 25.51 -17.41
N ILE A 730 3.96 24.78 -18.19
CA ILE A 730 3.04 25.38 -19.16
C ILE A 730 1.65 25.59 -18.57
N THR A 731 1.27 24.78 -17.59
CA THR A 731 -0.04 24.84 -16.94
C THR A 731 0.04 25.64 -15.64
N ALA A 732 -0.93 26.52 -15.40
CA ALA A 732 -1.16 27.09 -14.09
C ALA A 732 -1.93 26.10 -13.22
N GLU A 733 -1.50 25.93 -11.96
CA GLU A 733 -2.20 25.09 -10.98
C GLU A 733 -3.41 25.84 -10.43
N HIS A 734 -4.60 25.23 -10.53
CA HIS A 734 -5.85 25.87 -10.11
C HIS A 734 -6.11 25.70 -8.60
N GLY A 735 -5.20 26.19 -7.78
CA GLY A 735 -5.25 26.09 -6.32
C GLY A 735 -6.07 27.18 -5.62
N THR A 736 -6.20 27.03 -4.30
CA THR A 736 -6.85 27.98 -3.36
C THR A 736 -5.95 29.16 -2.95
N ASP A 737 -4.76 29.24 -3.52
CA ASP A 737 -3.77 30.30 -3.36
C ASP A 737 -3.87 31.38 -4.46
N LEU A 738 -4.50 31.05 -5.60
CA LEU A 738 -4.71 32.00 -6.70
C LEU A 738 -5.81 33.03 -6.38
N PRO A 739 -5.50 34.35 -6.36
CA PRO A 739 -6.48 35.38 -6.00
C PRO A 739 -7.74 35.39 -6.88
N SER A 740 -7.59 35.21 -8.20
CA SER A 740 -8.72 35.18 -9.13
C SER A 740 -9.66 34.00 -8.92
N GLU A 741 -9.11 32.84 -8.51
CA GLU A 741 -9.90 31.66 -8.19
C GLU A 741 -10.65 31.87 -6.87
N VAL A 742 -9.96 32.38 -5.84
CA VAL A 742 -10.55 32.69 -4.52
C VAL A 742 -11.66 33.74 -4.62
N GLU A 743 -11.48 34.78 -5.44
CA GLU A 743 -12.52 35.79 -5.70
C GLU A 743 -13.78 35.15 -6.31
N ARG A 744 -13.62 34.23 -7.27
CA ARG A 744 -14.75 33.51 -7.87
C ARG A 744 -15.47 32.63 -6.85
N ILE A 745 -14.72 31.86 -6.04
CA ILE A 745 -15.28 31.01 -4.98
C ILE A 745 -16.09 31.86 -3.98
N ASN A 746 -15.52 32.95 -3.48
CA ASN A 746 -16.18 33.83 -2.53
C ASN A 746 -17.43 34.50 -3.12
N ALA A 747 -17.39 34.92 -4.39
CA ALA A 747 -18.52 35.52 -5.09
C ALA A 747 -19.70 34.56 -5.25
N MET A 748 -19.42 33.26 -5.39
CA MET A 748 -20.42 32.19 -5.47
C MET A 748 -20.84 31.65 -4.10
N GLY A 749 -20.36 32.24 -3.01
CA GLY A 749 -20.78 31.89 -1.65
C GLY A 749 -19.97 30.78 -0.99
N GLY A 750 -18.98 30.20 -1.69
CA GLY A 750 -17.98 29.33 -1.08
C GLY A 750 -17.01 30.11 -0.19
N VAL A 751 -16.24 29.40 0.62
CA VAL A 751 -15.19 29.96 1.49
C VAL A 751 -13.91 29.15 1.36
N VAL A 752 -12.77 29.85 1.43
CA VAL A 752 -11.44 29.24 1.33
C VAL A 752 -10.72 29.33 2.66
N MET A 753 -10.45 28.19 3.29
CA MET A 753 -9.77 28.10 4.60
C MET A 753 -9.17 26.71 4.82
N THR A 754 -8.24 26.57 5.77
CA THR A 754 -7.73 25.26 6.19
C THR A 754 -8.80 24.47 6.95
N SER A 755 -8.66 23.15 7.06
CA SER A 755 -9.63 22.32 7.80
C SER A 755 -9.72 22.76 9.26
N ASP A 756 -8.58 23.07 9.88
CA ASP A 756 -8.52 23.58 11.25
C ASP A 756 -9.26 24.92 11.44
N GLN A 757 -9.12 25.83 10.48
CA GLN A 757 -9.83 27.12 10.50
C GLN A 757 -11.34 26.95 10.40
N TYR A 758 -11.79 25.96 9.64
CA TYR A 758 -13.21 25.62 9.54
C TYR A 758 -13.72 25.02 10.86
N ASP A 759 -12.99 24.06 11.44
CA ASP A 759 -13.38 23.33 12.65
C ASP A 759 -13.46 24.21 13.90
N LEU A 760 -12.58 25.22 14.01
CA LEU A 760 -12.51 26.10 15.17
C LEU A 760 -13.47 27.30 15.08
N GLY A 761 -14.12 27.52 13.93
CA GLY A 761 -14.83 28.75 13.61
C GLY A 761 -13.87 29.94 13.47
N CYS A 762 -14.20 30.90 12.60
CA CYS A 762 -13.31 32.01 12.16
C CYS A 762 -12.82 32.99 13.27
N ALA A 763 -12.88 32.65 14.56
CA ALA A 763 -12.68 33.56 15.69
C ALA A 763 -11.24 33.60 16.26
N THR A 764 -10.28 32.80 15.77
CA THR A 764 -8.90 32.85 16.30
C THR A 764 -7.84 33.05 15.23
N ASN A 765 -7.16 34.19 15.26
CA ASN A 765 -5.89 34.48 14.56
C ASN A 765 -4.71 33.67 15.14
N LYS A 766 -4.89 32.37 15.39
CA LYS A 766 -3.74 31.51 15.68
C LYS A 766 -3.09 31.13 14.35
N THR A 767 -1.77 31.26 14.35
CA THR A 767 -0.85 31.08 13.22
C THR A 767 -1.15 29.80 12.44
N ALA A 768 -1.14 29.96 11.11
CA ALA A 768 -1.37 28.94 10.10
C ALA A 768 -0.76 27.58 10.47
N SER A 769 -1.60 26.54 10.52
CA SER A 769 -1.12 25.19 10.25
C SER A 769 -0.49 25.19 8.84
N ASN A 770 0.52 24.37 8.59
CA ASN A 770 1.06 24.11 7.24
C ASN A 770 0.05 23.35 6.35
N GLU A 771 -1.22 23.29 6.74
CA GLU A 771 -2.26 22.56 6.03
C GLU A 771 -2.73 23.35 4.81
N ALA A 772 -2.91 22.66 3.67
CA ALA A 772 -3.42 23.27 2.45
C ALA A 772 -4.82 23.87 2.67
N LYS A 773 -5.05 25.05 2.10
CA LYS A 773 -6.39 25.67 2.09
C LYS A 773 -7.33 24.88 1.18
N ARG A 774 -8.59 24.81 1.57
CA ARG A 774 -9.64 24.05 0.88
C ARG A 774 -10.88 24.90 0.64
N VAL A 775 -11.68 24.51 -0.36
CA VAL A 775 -12.98 25.10 -0.67
C VAL A 775 -14.06 24.44 0.18
N TRP A 776 -14.84 25.25 0.88
CA TRP A 776 -15.93 24.81 1.75
C TRP A 776 -17.24 25.58 1.51
N SER A 777 -18.35 24.93 1.85
CA SER A 777 -19.66 25.56 2.02
C SER A 777 -19.75 26.28 3.36
N LYS A 778 -20.50 27.38 3.40
CA LYS A 778 -20.78 28.10 4.66
C LYS A 778 -21.64 27.31 5.63
N ASP A 779 -22.48 26.41 5.10
CA ASP A 779 -23.51 25.70 5.86
C ASP A 779 -23.11 24.26 6.21
N GLY A 780 -21.93 23.78 5.80
CA GLY A 780 -21.45 22.44 6.12
C GLY A 780 -20.05 22.09 5.61
N LYS A 781 -19.51 20.98 6.13
CA LYS A 781 -18.16 20.46 5.81
C LYS A 781 -18.12 19.72 4.47
N TYR A 782 -18.42 20.43 3.38
CA TYR A 782 -18.28 19.93 2.02
C TYR A 782 -17.94 21.09 1.08
N PRO A 783 -17.29 20.87 -0.08
CA PRO A 783 -16.71 19.60 -0.55
C PRO A 783 -15.33 19.31 0.06
N GLY A 784 -14.59 20.31 0.54
CA GLY A 784 -13.25 20.12 1.13
C GLY A 784 -12.13 19.89 0.12
N THR A 785 -12.26 20.40 -1.10
CA THR A 785 -11.27 20.24 -2.19
C THR A 785 -10.13 21.25 -2.08
N ALA A 786 -8.90 20.85 -2.41
CA ALA A 786 -7.71 21.73 -2.41
C ALA A 786 -7.58 22.53 -3.72
N PHE A 787 -8.19 22.03 -4.80
CA PHE A 787 -8.31 22.69 -6.11
C PHE A 787 -9.63 23.44 -6.26
N THR A 788 -9.64 24.39 -7.19
CA THR A 788 -10.75 25.31 -7.48
C THR A 788 -11.39 25.08 -8.85
N ARG A 789 -10.86 24.13 -9.63
CA ARG A 789 -11.42 23.65 -10.88
C ARG A 789 -11.34 22.14 -10.95
N SER A 790 -12.43 21.49 -11.39
CA SER A 790 -12.52 20.04 -11.56
C SER A 790 -13.62 19.67 -12.55
N ILE A 791 -13.56 18.46 -13.11
CA ILE A 791 -14.67 17.82 -13.83
C ILE A 791 -15.38 16.89 -12.82
N GLY A 792 -16.73 16.96 -12.76
CA GLY A 792 -17.50 16.31 -11.69
C GLY A 792 -17.69 17.25 -10.50
N ASP A 793 -17.63 16.78 -9.27
CA ASP A 793 -17.87 17.58 -8.05
C ASP A 793 -19.12 18.47 -8.12
N GLY A 794 -20.28 17.88 -8.44
CA GLY A 794 -21.55 18.58 -8.59
C GLY A 794 -21.86 19.51 -7.41
N ASN A 795 -21.66 19.03 -6.19
CA ASN A 795 -21.89 19.80 -4.96
C ASN A 795 -20.95 21.00 -4.79
N ALA A 796 -19.81 21.01 -5.49
CA ALA A 796 -18.84 22.10 -5.46
C ALA A 796 -19.12 23.18 -6.52
N LYS A 797 -19.91 22.86 -7.56
CA LYS A 797 -20.16 23.78 -8.69
C LYS A 797 -20.88 25.05 -8.24
N ASP A 798 -21.85 24.92 -7.33
CA ASP A 798 -22.58 26.06 -6.77
C ASP A 798 -21.70 26.95 -5.87
N LEU A 799 -20.55 26.45 -5.42
CA LEU A 799 -19.58 27.20 -4.61
C LEU A 799 -18.49 27.88 -5.47
N GLY A 800 -18.59 27.79 -6.81
CA GLY A 800 -17.68 28.43 -7.75
C GLY A 800 -16.55 27.54 -8.28
N VAL A 801 -16.53 26.25 -7.93
CA VAL A 801 -15.67 25.28 -8.62
C VAL A 801 -16.16 25.11 -10.05
N THR A 802 -15.26 25.18 -11.04
CA THR A 802 -15.66 25.15 -12.46
C THR A 802 -14.95 24.04 -13.24
N ALA A 803 -15.60 23.53 -14.27
CA ALA A 803 -15.02 22.60 -15.25
C ALA A 803 -14.49 23.33 -16.51
N GLU A 804 -14.52 24.67 -16.52
CA GLU A 804 -14.00 25.46 -17.63
C GLU A 804 -12.46 25.47 -17.61
N PRO A 805 -11.80 24.87 -18.62
CA PRO A 805 -10.35 24.78 -18.63
C PRO A 805 -9.70 26.12 -18.97
N GLU A 806 -8.49 26.30 -18.46
CA GLU A 806 -7.57 27.25 -19.06
C GLU A 806 -6.96 26.63 -20.31
N CYS A 807 -7.08 27.31 -21.45
CA CYS A 807 -6.56 26.85 -22.73
C CYS A 807 -5.41 27.73 -23.23
N LEU A 808 -4.30 27.11 -23.62
CA LEU A 808 -3.11 27.77 -24.13
C LEU A 808 -2.65 27.14 -25.44
N SER A 809 -2.11 27.95 -26.35
CA SER A 809 -1.55 27.47 -27.63
C SER A 809 -0.16 28.03 -27.84
N ILE A 810 0.84 27.16 -27.88
CA ILE A 810 2.26 27.54 -27.94
C ILE A 810 2.88 27.03 -29.25
N PRO A 811 3.62 27.85 -30.01
CA PRO A 811 4.31 27.39 -31.21
C PRO A 811 5.45 26.42 -30.87
N ILE A 812 5.51 25.29 -31.58
CA ILE A 812 6.62 24.35 -31.48
C ILE A 812 7.84 24.95 -32.17
N THR A 813 8.88 25.25 -31.38
CA THR A 813 10.13 25.84 -31.89
C THR A 813 11.01 24.81 -32.62
N GLN A 814 12.16 25.23 -33.15
CA GLN A 814 13.13 24.33 -33.80
C GLN A 814 14.07 23.60 -32.82
N LYS A 815 13.94 23.88 -31.51
CA LYS A 815 14.72 23.22 -30.46
C LYS A 815 14.18 21.78 -30.28
N ASP A 816 15.02 20.89 -29.73
CA ASP A 816 14.54 19.55 -29.37
C ASP A 816 13.72 19.70 -28.09
N THR A 817 12.47 19.23 -28.12
CA THR A 817 11.49 19.45 -27.06
C THR A 817 10.91 18.12 -26.59
N MET A 818 11.05 17.87 -25.30
CA MET A 818 10.37 16.81 -24.56
C MET A 818 9.22 17.43 -23.77
N PHE A 819 8.19 16.65 -23.48
CA PHE A 819 7.09 17.05 -22.61
C PHE A 819 6.86 16.00 -21.53
N VAL A 820 6.41 16.46 -20.36
CA VAL A 820 5.97 15.60 -19.25
C VAL A 820 4.59 16.06 -18.83
N LEU A 821 3.59 15.18 -18.88
CA LEU A 821 2.30 15.39 -18.21
C LEU A 821 2.29 14.49 -16.98
N GLY A 822 1.98 15.03 -15.81
CA GLY A 822 1.88 14.21 -14.59
C GLY A 822 0.84 14.74 -13.61
N THR A 823 0.35 13.83 -12.77
CA THR A 823 -0.51 14.15 -11.63
C THR A 823 0.31 14.71 -10.46
N ASP A 824 -0.36 15.28 -9.47
CA ASP A 824 0.22 15.75 -8.20
C ASP A 824 1.00 14.64 -7.46
N GLY A 825 0.61 13.38 -7.64
CA GLY A 825 1.37 12.21 -7.21
C GLY A 825 2.86 12.21 -7.61
N ILE A 826 3.25 12.89 -8.69
CA ILE A 826 4.65 13.17 -9.02
C ILE A 826 5.14 14.46 -8.34
N PHE A 827 4.36 15.53 -8.50
CA PHE A 827 4.81 16.92 -8.30
C PHE A 827 4.77 17.41 -6.86
N ASP A 828 4.12 16.69 -5.95
CA ASP A 828 4.14 16.96 -4.52
C ASP A 828 5.52 16.72 -3.91
N PHE A 829 6.25 15.73 -4.44
CA PHE A 829 7.56 15.34 -3.89
C PHE A 829 8.73 15.43 -4.86
N ILE A 830 8.50 15.66 -6.15
CA ILE A 830 9.57 15.83 -7.14
C ILE A 830 9.45 17.21 -7.78
N SER A 831 10.52 18.00 -7.70
CA SER A 831 10.56 19.33 -8.32
C SER A 831 10.63 19.26 -9.84
N ASN A 832 10.20 20.33 -10.53
CA ASN A 832 10.20 20.39 -11.99
C ASN A 832 11.61 20.19 -12.60
N ASP A 833 12.65 20.68 -11.93
CA ASP A 833 14.04 20.53 -12.37
C ASP A 833 14.50 19.07 -12.20
N GLU A 834 14.20 18.44 -11.07
CA GLU A 834 14.51 17.01 -10.85
C GLU A 834 13.77 16.10 -11.86
N VAL A 835 12.51 16.42 -12.18
CA VAL A 835 11.77 15.70 -13.23
C VAL A 835 12.52 15.79 -14.57
N ALA A 836 13.03 16.98 -14.91
CA ALA A 836 13.77 17.16 -16.15
C ALA A 836 15.11 16.43 -16.14
N ASP A 837 15.83 16.43 -15.03
CA ASP A 837 17.10 15.71 -14.87
C ASP A 837 16.88 14.21 -15.07
N ILE A 838 15.90 13.61 -14.39
CA ILE A 838 15.55 12.19 -14.53
C ILE A 838 15.23 11.83 -15.99
N VAL A 839 14.40 12.63 -16.66
CA VAL A 839 14.01 12.40 -18.06
C VAL A 839 15.20 12.49 -19.01
N LEU A 840 16.11 13.45 -18.78
CA LEU A 840 17.27 13.67 -19.63
C LEU A 840 18.38 12.62 -19.43
N GLU A 841 18.56 12.11 -18.21
CA GLU A 841 19.52 11.05 -17.89
C GLU A 841 19.13 9.71 -18.52
N CYS A 842 17.84 9.48 -18.77
CA CYS A 842 17.34 8.27 -19.41
C CYS A 842 17.67 8.16 -20.91
N ASN A 843 18.41 9.10 -21.50
CA ASN A 843 18.94 9.03 -22.88
C ASN A 843 17.90 8.67 -23.96
N GLU A 844 16.72 9.30 -23.89
CA GLU A 844 15.56 9.04 -24.78
C GLU A 844 14.85 7.69 -24.58
N ASP A 845 15.23 6.89 -23.56
CA ASP A 845 14.42 5.75 -23.10
C ASP A 845 13.25 6.25 -22.24
N LEU A 846 12.11 6.46 -22.90
CA LEU A 846 10.91 7.04 -22.28
C LEU A 846 10.23 6.08 -21.30
N GLU A 847 10.34 4.77 -21.51
CA GLU A 847 9.81 3.78 -20.57
C GLU A 847 10.64 3.80 -19.27
N LYS A 848 11.97 3.83 -19.38
CA LYS A 848 12.85 3.99 -18.23
C LYS A 848 12.56 5.30 -17.48
N ALA A 849 12.39 6.41 -18.21
CA ALA A 849 12.05 7.69 -17.60
C ALA A 849 10.73 7.63 -16.80
N CYS A 850 9.68 7.01 -17.34
CA CYS A 850 8.42 6.84 -16.62
C CYS A 850 8.59 5.99 -15.34
N ARG A 851 9.31 4.86 -15.43
CA ARG A 851 9.59 4.01 -14.26
C ARG A 851 10.37 4.75 -13.17
N SER A 852 11.42 5.48 -13.56
CA SER A 852 12.25 6.24 -12.62
C SER A 852 11.46 7.34 -11.93
N LEU A 853 10.61 8.07 -12.66
CA LEU A 853 9.76 9.12 -12.07
C LEU A 853 8.74 8.54 -11.08
N VAL A 854 8.02 7.49 -11.48
CA VAL A 854 7.00 6.86 -10.62
C VAL A 854 7.65 6.20 -9.39
N GLY A 855 8.75 5.48 -9.58
CA GLY A 855 9.47 4.83 -8.48
C GLY A 855 10.03 5.84 -7.47
N MET A 856 10.68 6.91 -7.96
CA MET A 856 11.18 7.99 -7.11
C MET A 856 10.04 8.66 -6.34
N ALA A 857 8.91 8.96 -7.01
CA ALA A 857 7.76 9.58 -6.37
C ALA A 857 7.19 8.66 -5.30
N TYR A 858 6.93 7.39 -5.64
CA TYR A 858 6.43 6.40 -4.69
C TYR A 858 7.36 6.27 -3.47
N SER A 859 8.67 6.22 -3.69
CA SER A 859 9.65 6.20 -2.59
C SER A 859 9.51 7.42 -1.68
N ARG A 860 9.45 8.62 -2.25
CA ARG A 860 9.32 9.85 -1.45
C ARG A 860 7.98 9.91 -0.73
N TRP A 861 6.89 9.48 -1.36
CA TRP A 861 5.61 9.31 -0.67
C TRP A 861 5.77 8.39 0.54
N THR A 862 6.41 7.23 0.39
CA THR A 862 6.56 6.28 1.51
C THR A 862 7.47 6.77 2.64
N VAL A 863 8.38 7.69 2.35
CA VAL A 863 9.27 8.30 3.35
C VAL A 863 8.62 9.49 4.06
N ASN A 864 7.86 10.31 3.32
CA ASN A 864 7.31 11.57 3.82
C ASN A 864 5.86 11.45 4.31
N GLU A 865 5.10 10.48 3.82
CA GLU A 865 3.67 10.35 4.03
C GLU A 865 3.25 8.91 4.33
N GLU A 866 2.17 8.76 5.08
CA GLU A 866 1.68 7.46 5.55
C GLU A 866 0.79 6.73 4.53
N ARG A 867 0.38 7.47 3.51
CA ARG A 867 -0.29 6.99 2.31
C ARG A 867 0.55 7.37 1.10
N THR A 868 0.49 6.56 0.07
CA THR A 868 0.97 6.98 -1.25
C THR A 868 -0.24 7.36 -2.08
N ASP A 869 -0.13 8.48 -2.80
CA ASP A 869 -1.17 8.80 -3.75
C ASP A 869 -1.10 7.91 -4.98
N ASP A 870 -2.13 7.99 -5.83
CA ASP A 870 -2.03 7.46 -7.17
C ASP A 870 -1.04 8.33 -7.97
N ILE A 871 -0.19 7.70 -8.78
CA ILE A 871 0.92 8.39 -9.46
C ILE A 871 0.83 8.08 -10.94
N THR A 872 0.59 9.10 -11.77
CA THR A 872 0.47 8.92 -13.22
C THR A 872 1.31 9.92 -13.99
N VAL A 873 2.01 9.43 -15.02
CA VAL A 873 2.90 10.25 -15.86
C VAL A 873 2.87 9.81 -17.32
N ILE A 874 2.95 10.78 -18.25
CA ILE A 874 3.22 10.60 -19.67
C ILE A 874 4.48 11.40 -20.02
N VAL A 875 5.49 10.74 -20.56
CA VAL A 875 6.71 11.39 -21.06
C VAL A 875 6.78 11.25 -22.57
N GLY A 876 7.00 12.36 -23.28
CA GLY A 876 7.09 12.37 -24.74
C GLY A 876 8.24 13.19 -25.31
N HIS A 877 8.73 12.81 -26.49
CA HIS A 877 9.79 13.47 -27.23
C HIS A 877 9.33 13.82 -28.65
N VAL A 878 9.39 15.10 -29.01
CA VAL A 878 9.03 15.61 -30.34
C VAL A 878 10.26 15.66 -31.25
N HIS A 879 10.33 14.72 -32.20
CA HIS A 879 11.40 14.63 -33.18
C HIS A 879 11.09 15.47 -34.44
N ASN A 880 12.12 16.17 -34.96
CA ASN A 880 12.03 16.94 -36.19
C ASN A 880 12.83 16.27 -37.32
N SER A 881 12.14 15.68 -38.30
CA SER A 881 12.73 14.82 -39.33
C SER A 881 13.69 15.56 -40.28
N LYS A 882 13.65 16.90 -40.34
CA LYS A 882 14.64 17.69 -41.09
C LYS A 882 16.04 17.56 -40.48
N LYS A 883 16.18 17.57 -39.15
CA LYS A 883 17.47 17.44 -38.45
C LYS A 883 18.09 16.06 -38.71
N GLU A 884 17.30 14.99 -38.61
CA GLU A 884 17.76 13.62 -38.90
C GLU A 884 18.20 13.43 -40.35
N PHE A 885 17.45 13.98 -41.32
CA PHE A 885 17.81 13.91 -42.73
C PHE A 885 19.14 14.64 -43.01
N PHE A 886 19.34 15.84 -42.47
CA PHE A 886 20.61 16.58 -42.61
C PHE A 886 21.75 15.96 -41.80
N HIS A 887 21.49 15.32 -40.66
CA HIS A 887 22.49 14.61 -39.86
C HIS A 887 22.95 13.33 -40.57
N LYS A 888 22.02 12.51 -41.10
CA LYS A 888 22.33 11.35 -41.96
C LYS A 888 23.04 11.79 -43.24
N LEU A 889 22.61 12.86 -43.89
CA LEU A 889 23.33 13.43 -45.05
C LEU A 889 24.74 13.91 -44.71
N LYS A 890 24.97 14.53 -43.54
CA LYS A 890 26.31 14.93 -43.08
C LYS A 890 27.22 13.73 -42.77
N GLN A 891 26.66 12.61 -42.34
CA GLN A 891 27.41 11.36 -42.14
C GLN A 891 27.71 10.64 -43.48
N ILE A 892 26.88 10.83 -44.50
CA ILE A 892 27.02 10.18 -45.82
C ILE A 892 27.85 11.01 -46.80
N LEU A 893 27.91 12.34 -46.64
CA LEU A 893 28.72 13.20 -47.50
C LEU A 893 30.20 13.17 -47.07
N PRO A 894 31.16 12.83 -47.96
CA PRO A 894 32.57 12.93 -47.63
C PRO A 894 32.91 14.39 -47.30
N LYS A 895 33.63 14.59 -46.18
CA LYS A 895 34.20 15.90 -45.84
C LYS A 895 34.99 16.41 -47.05
N ARG A 896 34.50 17.45 -47.73
CA ARG A 896 35.33 18.14 -48.73
C ARG A 896 36.53 18.73 -48.00
N MET A 897 37.72 18.32 -48.47
CA MET A 897 39.04 18.80 -48.05
C MET A 897 39.17 20.32 -48.12
#